data_AF-E8LRL1-F1
#
_entry.id   AF-E8LRL1-F1
#
_cell.length_a   1.000
_cell.length_b   1.000
_cell.length_c   1.000
_cell.angle_alpha   90.00
_cell.angle_beta   90.00
_cell.angle_gamma   90.00
#
_symmetry.space_group_name_H-M   'P 1'
#
loop_
_entity.id
_entity.type
_entity.pdbx_description
1 polymer ?
#
loop_
_entity_poly.entity_id
_entity_poly.type
_entity_poly.pdbx_seq_one_letter_code
_entity_poly.pdbx_strand_id
1 'polypeptide(L)'
;MTITTPNLYLKGTFNGWGLDTPLSQINTHQLSASVVLSADTHRFKVADMDGTARWTFSAYPDRPLTLTPSRSTPLITTQGIGNDLLFTPNAAGRFTVTLDFSNEQPVIKVEKHNNDLVESVSRELLSYQLNSRSEPRAEIEDAPYALNADELFNQLAIESETAFPFVFGDNIDGYFEGTTHSLRAAGRYRHHQGWHLGGFASLVNGELNDKQHAEKARLMPFGIEHHYQRSRDCFSLIHNQRMAYFSVDSEQAAHLSIVPELNISLSHSNIESVDNVVVISVNPDQCPEGCPRFVAISADKPIAAQELSVTDFPQLEQAMGLSTSNTNWMLTAAEPCKSLTVYLCFAHDKQQVINAAKNASINNGYQQYKKELYQFLTSNYLWTSDLEYNRAVMWARLASRTFVSKEFGRGIWAGLPWFKDCWGRDTFIALSGTCLVNGQFKEAREIIDNFASMQMTDPDSLNLGRIPNRVTSKTNIIYNTTDGTPWLIREIGEYIDYSGDDEYAKAIYPMVKRFIQGVEKHYLDSDGLIKHRHPDTWMDAKIEGQIPWSPRGPKANDIQALWFESLQVAKQLAELNQDSEYIDHLHSLLSQVTSSFSDKFWDGDQLRLADRLGENDVADYSVRPNQLMTLTIPQTTKLVSPDVGQHMVKNCVEQLLFPWGICSLDQYHQDFHPYHDNRSEYHKDAAYHNGTIWGWNAGFTVSALVQYDQQDLAYRLSKNLAKQLLGQGHRGTMSENLDAFQADEDNLIESGTYAQAWSVSEYARNAQQDYIGFKPLLSVSKIKLTPRLPNCWETFSARVPFGDNNALLVTFEKEQTQTTYTVNTLYPAPELKLELQLELGCEHLDIITDTEQQLKVTLSSVNQTFSLDREVDSAKLTTRQHYPLLDNLTFSKPDWKRSFNCLSESNYLLNKRSHQGLSIATDRN
;
A
#
# COMPACT_ATOMS: atom_id res chain seq x y z
N MET A 1 41.47 -8.86 25.56
CA MET A 1 40.85 -8.79 24.23
C MET A 1 40.03 -7.52 24.20
N THR A 2 40.45 -6.51 23.44
CA THR A 2 39.63 -5.35 23.11
C THR A 2 38.41 -5.88 22.37
N ILE A 3 37.27 -5.94 23.05
CA ILE A 3 36.00 -6.20 22.38
C ILE A 3 35.74 -4.94 21.57
N THR A 4 35.99 -4.99 20.28
CA THR A 4 35.51 -3.98 19.33
C THR A 4 33.99 -4.00 19.40
N THR A 5 33.42 -2.99 20.04
CA THR A 5 31.97 -2.74 20.04
C THR A 5 31.52 -2.57 18.60
N PRO A 6 30.52 -3.31 18.10
CA PRO A 6 29.95 -3.04 16.78
C PRO A 6 29.29 -1.65 16.78
N ASN A 7 29.00 -1.13 15.60
CA ASN A 7 28.15 0.04 15.48
C ASN A 7 26.78 -0.28 16.10
N LEU A 8 26.34 0.57 17.03
CA LEU A 8 25.05 0.48 17.67
C LEU A 8 24.13 1.57 17.13
N TYR A 9 22.85 1.25 17.04
CA TYR A 9 21.82 2.08 16.45
C TYR A 9 20.64 2.19 17.42
N LEU A 10 20.02 3.37 17.48
CA LEU A 10 18.68 3.49 18.01
C LEU A 10 17.71 3.00 16.95
N LYS A 11 16.99 1.92 17.23
CA LYS A 11 15.96 1.36 16.35
C LYS A 11 14.61 1.50 17.03
N GLY A 12 13.64 2.14 16.39
CA GLY A 12 12.34 2.39 16.99
C GLY A 12 11.29 2.98 16.05
N THR A 13 10.16 3.38 16.62
CA THR A 13 9.02 3.93 15.88
C THR A 13 9.35 5.21 15.14
N PHE A 14 10.20 6.06 15.70
CA PHE A 14 10.67 7.29 15.06
C PHE A 14 11.59 7.05 13.86
N ASN A 15 11.98 5.82 13.56
CA ASN A 15 12.80 5.51 12.40
C ASN A 15 12.49 4.17 11.70
N GLY A 16 11.29 3.63 11.88
CA GLY A 16 10.93 2.38 11.19
C GLY A 16 11.74 1.17 11.65
N TRP A 17 12.36 1.21 12.84
CA TRP A 17 13.36 0.22 13.31
C TRP A 17 14.60 0.09 12.40
N GLY A 18 14.88 1.11 11.58
CA GLY A 18 16.01 1.15 10.66
C GLY A 18 17.35 1.51 11.31
N LEU A 19 18.39 1.59 10.49
CA LEU A 19 19.77 1.90 10.90
C LEU A 19 20.10 3.40 10.81
N ASP A 20 19.09 4.26 10.60
CA ASP A 20 19.26 5.68 10.29
C ASP A 20 19.69 6.57 11.47
N THR A 21 19.80 5.99 12.67
CA THR A 21 20.15 6.69 13.89
C THR A 21 21.31 5.98 14.60
N PRO A 22 22.52 5.99 14.02
CA PRO A 22 23.70 5.42 14.67
C PRO A 22 24.06 6.20 15.94
N LEU A 23 24.55 5.50 16.96
CA LEU A 23 25.15 6.16 18.11
C LEU A 23 26.62 6.50 17.80
N SER A 24 26.95 7.78 17.93
CA SER A 24 28.31 8.31 17.80
C SER A 24 29.05 8.24 19.13
N GLN A 25 30.34 7.92 19.07
CA GLN A 25 31.18 7.87 20.26
C GLN A 25 31.45 9.27 20.82
N ILE A 26 31.11 9.49 22.10
CA ILE A 26 31.47 10.73 22.82
C ILE A 26 32.85 10.56 23.47
N ASN A 27 33.09 9.42 24.11
CA ASN A 27 34.35 9.07 24.77
C ASN A 27 34.51 7.55 24.82
N THR A 28 35.50 7.02 25.56
CA THR A 28 35.80 5.58 25.58
C THR A 28 34.68 4.70 26.16
N HIS A 29 33.70 5.26 26.87
CA HIS A 29 32.63 4.51 27.54
C HIS A 29 31.22 4.95 27.14
N GLN A 30 31.07 6.07 26.44
CA GLN A 30 29.76 6.64 26.13
C GLN A 30 29.57 6.80 24.62
N LEU A 31 28.40 6.36 24.17
CA LEU A 31 27.87 6.58 22.83
C LEU A 31 26.60 7.43 22.94
N SER A 32 26.30 8.26 21.94
CA SER A 32 25.06 9.01 21.91
C SER A 32 24.51 9.20 20.51
N ALA A 33 23.21 9.43 20.42
CA ALA A 33 22.59 9.96 19.22
C ALA A 33 21.67 11.13 19.57
N SER A 34 21.56 12.09 18.66
CA SER A 34 20.54 13.13 18.71
C SER A 34 19.35 12.69 17.87
N VAL A 35 18.16 12.69 18.46
CA VAL A 35 16.90 12.37 17.78
C VAL A 35 15.90 13.49 17.95
N VAL A 36 15.13 13.78 16.91
CA VAL A 36 13.98 14.69 17.01
C VAL A 36 12.75 13.82 17.20
N LEU A 37 11.99 14.06 18.26
CA LEU A 37 10.82 13.28 18.63
C LEU A 37 9.60 14.19 18.71
N SER A 38 8.45 13.71 18.22
CA SER A 38 7.14 14.30 18.47
C SER A 38 6.72 14.07 19.93
N ALA A 39 5.62 14.69 20.38
CA ALA A 39 5.07 14.47 21.73
C ALA A 39 4.38 13.11 21.91
N ASP A 40 4.48 12.22 20.92
CA ASP A 40 3.89 10.88 20.97
C ASP A 40 4.73 9.91 21.80
N THR A 41 4.15 8.74 22.09
CA THR A 41 4.90 7.66 22.73
C THR A 41 5.75 6.94 21.68
N HIS A 42 7.06 7.02 21.84
CA HIS A 42 8.02 6.35 20.96
C HIS A 42 8.49 5.03 21.57
N ARG A 43 8.52 3.96 20.77
CA ARG A 43 9.08 2.66 21.17
C ARG A 43 10.41 2.45 20.48
N PHE A 44 11.43 2.01 21.20
CA PHE A 44 12.74 1.77 20.61
C PHE A 44 13.62 0.81 21.42
N LYS A 45 14.73 0.40 20.81
CA LYS A 45 15.85 -0.32 21.43
C LYS A 45 17.16 0.25 20.95
N VAL A 46 18.23 -0.13 21.64
CA VAL A 46 19.59 0.01 21.09
C VAL A 46 20.04 -1.36 20.61
N ALA A 47 20.43 -1.48 19.35
CA ALA A 47 20.89 -2.74 18.80
C ALA A 47 22.01 -2.55 17.77
N ASP A 48 22.80 -3.59 17.51
CA ASP A 48 23.66 -3.64 16.33
C ASP A 48 22.83 -3.84 15.04
N MET A 49 23.53 -3.89 13.90
CA MET A 49 22.93 -4.03 12.57
C MET A 49 21.98 -5.22 12.49
N ASP A 50 22.42 -6.40 12.93
CA ASP A 50 21.67 -7.65 12.85
C ASP A 50 20.75 -7.91 14.06
N GLY A 51 20.73 -6.99 15.04
CA GLY A 51 19.95 -7.17 16.26
C GLY A 51 20.37 -8.41 17.05
N THR A 52 21.68 -8.70 17.12
CA THR A 52 22.21 -9.90 17.76
C THR A 52 21.93 -9.90 19.27
N ALA A 53 21.75 -11.08 19.85
CA ALA A 53 21.43 -11.24 21.28
C ALA A 53 22.45 -10.56 22.20
N ARG A 54 23.72 -10.53 21.78
CA ARG A 54 24.81 -9.91 22.53
C ARG A 54 24.76 -8.38 22.53
N TRP A 55 24.20 -7.78 21.49
CA TRP A 55 24.28 -6.33 21.26
C TRP A 55 22.91 -5.65 21.14
N THR A 56 21.84 -6.36 21.50
CA THR A 56 20.48 -5.79 21.61
C THR A 56 20.18 -5.51 23.07
N PHE A 57 19.91 -4.25 23.38
CA PHE A 57 19.70 -3.78 24.74
C PHE A 57 18.25 -3.36 25.00
N SER A 58 17.70 -3.85 26.10
CA SER A 58 16.43 -3.39 26.67
C SER A 58 16.48 -3.49 28.20
N ALA A 59 15.44 -3.02 28.90
CA ALA A 59 15.36 -3.09 30.35
C ALA A 59 14.87 -4.44 30.88
N TYR A 60 14.03 -5.16 30.13
CA TYR A 60 13.47 -6.45 30.51
C TYR A 60 13.41 -7.41 29.31
N PRO A 61 13.38 -8.73 29.53
CA PRO A 61 13.34 -9.70 28.44
C PRO A 61 11.97 -9.82 27.77
N ASP A 62 10.89 -9.52 28.48
CA ASP A 62 9.52 -9.94 28.12
C ASP A 62 8.46 -8.82 28.23
N ARG A 63 8.86 -7.60 28.61
CA ARG A 63 7.93 -6.47 28.79
C ARG A 63 8.58 -5.12 28.50
N PRO A 64 7.80 -4.10 28.11
CA PRO A 64 8.35 -2.80 27.83
C PRO A 64 8.66 -2.02 29.12
N LEU A 65 9.50 -0.97 29.03
CA LEU A 65 9.74 -0.04 30.13
C LEU A 65 9.65 1.41 29.66
N THR A 66 8.82 2.20 30.33
CA THR A 66 8.77 3.66 30.13
C THR A 66 9.96 4.34 30.79
N LEU A 67 10.79 5.00 29.98
CA LEU A 67 11.92 5.81 30.40
C LEU A 67 11.43 7.13 31.00
N THR A 68 12.05 7.55 32.11
CA THR A 68 11.83 8.87 32.69
C THR A 68 12.88 9.85 32.13
N PRO A 69 12.48 11.05 31.64
CA PRO A 69 13.42 12.05 31.14
C PRO A 69 14.53 12.36 32.14
N SER A 70 15.76 12.49 31.65
CA SER A 70 16.99 12.78 32.42
C SER A 70 17.36 11.78 33.51
N ARG A 71 16.68 10.63 33.60
CA ARG A 71 17.02 9.55 34.52
C ARG A 71 17.74 8.42 33.79
N SER A 72 18.87 7.98 34.34
CA SER A 72 19.58 6.80 33.84
C SER A 72 18.82 5.52 34.22
N THR A 73 18.67 4.63 33.24
CA THR A 73 17.95 3.36 33.35
C THR A 73 18.90 2.20 33.01
N PRO A 74 19.06 1.19 33.87
CA PRO A 74 19.85 0.00 33.57
C PRO A 74 19.27 -0.82 32.42
N LEU A 75 20.14 -1.37 31.59
CA LEU A 75 19.80 -2.25 30.48
C LEU A 75 20.46 -3.62 30.62
N ILE A 76 19.81 -4.61 30.01
CA ILE A 76 20.28 -5.98 29.82
C ILE A 76 20.38 -6.27 28.33
N THR A 77 21.21 -7.25 27.98
CA THR A 77 21.26 -7.80 26.62
C THR A 77 20.13 -8.80 26.45
N THR A 78 19.17 -8.51 25.58
CA THR A 78 18.03 -9.39 25.33
C THR A 78 17.47 -9.19 23.92
N GLN A 79 17.16 -10.28 23.25
CA GLN A 79 16.25 -10.30 22.11
C GLN A 79 14.81 -10.51 22.64
N GLY A 80 13.82 -10.27 21.79
CA GLY A 80 12.41 -10.45 22.15
C GLY A 80 11.55 -9.38 21.51
N ILE A 81 10.28 -9.67 21.29
CA ILE A 81 9.29 -8.71 20.77
C ILE A 81 8.45 -8.22 21.95
N GLY A 82 8.06 -6.95 21.95
CA GLY A 82 7.23 -6.36 23.01
C GLY A 82 7.99 -5.93 24.27
N ASN A 83 9.32 -6.09 24.30
CA ASN A 83 10.17 -5.63 25.37
C ASN A 83 10.86 -4.29 25.06
N ASP A 84 10.16 -3.34 24.45
CA ASP A 84 10.76 -2.10 23.97
C ASP A 84 10.96 -1.07 25.10
N LEU A 85 11.91 -0.15 24.93
CA LEU A 85 11.97 1.07 25.72
C LEU A 85 10.92 2.04 25.19
N LEU A 86 10.10 2.61 26.08
CA LEU A 86 9.08 3.59 25.74
C LEU A 86 9.54 4.97 26.21
N PHE A 87 9.40 5.99 25.37
CA PHE A 87 9.67 7.37 25.75
C PHE A 87 8.61 8.30 25.17
N THR A 88 7.96 9.07 26.03
CA THR A 88 6.91 10.03 25.67
C THR A 88 7.39 11.43 26.04
N PRO A 89 7.86 12.24 25.07
CA PRO A 89 8.22 13.62 25.32
C PRO A 89 7.02 14.46 25.77
N ASN A 90 7.22 15.34 26.75
CA ASN A 90 6.17 16.31 27.15
C ASN A 90 5.83 17.32 26.04
N ALA A 91 6.74 17.52 25.08
CA ALA A 91 6.57 18.35 23.91
C ALA A 91 7.52 17.87 22.81
N ALA A 92 7.16 18.11 21.55
CA ALA A 92 8.04 17.82 20.42
C ALA A 92 9.37 18.59 20.55
N GLY A 93 10.47 17.93 20.25
CA GLY A 93 11.78 18.54 20.41
C GLY A 93 12.93 17.61 20.07
N ARG A 94 14.14 18.16 20.16
CA ARG A 94 15.38 17.42 20.01
C ARG A 94 15.78 16.82 21.36
N PHE A 95 16.15 15.56 21.34
CA PHE A 95 16.58 14.79 22.50
C PHE A 95 17.92 14.12 22.22
N THR A 96 18.77 14.05 23.23
CA THR A 96 20.00 13.26 23.21
C THR A 96 19.76 11.98 23.97
N VAL A 97 20.00 10.84 23.31
CA VAL A 97 20.00 9.52 23.93
C VAL A 97 21.45 9.11 24.13
N THR A 98 21.84 8.83 25.37
CA THR A 98 23.20 8.42 25.73
C THR A 98 23.18 7.00 26.27
N LEU A 99 24.03 6.15 25.70
CA LEU A 99 24.31 4.80 26.20
C LEU A 99 25.71 4.79 26.86
N ASP A 100 25.76 4.41 28.13
CA ASP A 100 26.95 4.48 28.95
C ASP A 100 27.34 3.08 29.46
N PHE A 101 28.57 2.68 29.14
CA PHE A 101 29.21 1.41 29.48
C PHE A 101 30.22 1.53 30.63
N SER A 102 30.20 2.62 31.38
CA SER A 102 31.13 2.84 32.51
C SER A 102 30.88 1.90 33.70
N ASN A 103 29.68 1.31 33.80
CA ASN A 103 29.29 0.38 34.86
C ASN A 103 29.17 -1.06 34.32
N GLU A 104 29.13 -2.06 35.22
CA GLU A 104 28.95 -3.48 34.84
C GLU A 104 27.67 -3.73 34.02
N GLN A 105 26.60 -2.98 34.31
CA GLN A 105 25.41 -2.93 33.47
C GLN A 105 25.38 -1.62 32.67
N PRO A 106 25.20 -1.69 31.34
CA PRO A 106 24.99 -0.50 30.52
C PRO A 106 23.77 0.27 31.00
N VAL A 107 23.85 1.60 30.97
CA VAL A 107 22.71 2.46 31.32
C VAL A 107 22.36 3.36 30.13
N ILE A 108 21.06 3.61 29.96
CA ILE A 108 20.55 4.56 28.96
C ILE A 108 19.95 5.78 29.64
N LYS A 109 20.16 6.95 29.04
CA LYS A 109 19.59 8.22 29.50
C LYS A 109 19.06 9.00 28.28
N VAL A 110 17.87 9.57 28.41
CA VAL A 110 17.25 10.42 27.37
C VAL A 110 17.03 11.82 27.94
N GLU A 111 17.57 12.84 27.29
CA GLU A 111 17.53 14.22 27.76
C GLU A 111 17.10 15.18 26.65
N LYS A 112 16.40 16.26 27.01
CA LYS A 112 16.15 17.34 26.05
C LYS A 112 17.49 17.96 25.66
N HIS A 113 17.72 18.14 24.37
CA HIS A 113 18.97 18.70 23.86
C HIS A 113 19.07 20.18 24.28
N ASN A 114 20.16 20.55 24.96
CA ASN A 114 20.50 21.94 25.25
C ASN A 114 21.48 22.44 24.19
N ASN A 115 21.12 23.51 23.47
CA ASN A 115 21.93 24.13 22.41
C ASN A 115 23.24 24.78 22.92
N ASP A 116 23.59 24.63 24.20
CA ASP A 116 24.73 25.33 24.84
C ASP A 116 26.11 24.75 24.49
N LEU A 117 26.18 23.63 23.77
CA LEU A 117 27.42 23.13 23.17
C LEU A 117 27.47 23.53 21.70
N VAL A 118 27.74 24.82 21.47
CA VAL A 118 28.04 25.37 20.15
C VAL A 118 29.31 24.68 19.63
N GLU A 119 29.17 23.68 18.76
CA GLU A 119 30.29 23.34 17.86
C GLU A 119 30.61 24.61 17.08
N SER A 120 31.84 25.10 17.22
CA SER A 120 32.32 26.28 16.54
C SER A 120 32.09 26.13 15.03
N VAL A 121 31.24 26.99 14.47
CA VAL A 121 30.94 27.06 13.04
C VAL A 121 32.26 27.10 12.27
N SER A 122 32.57 26.02 11.53
CA SER A 122 33.91 25.83 10.97
C SER A 122 34.18 26.64 9.69
N ARG A 123 33.16 27.27 9.09
CA ARG A 123 33.24 28.09 7.86
C ARG A 123 32.23 29.23 7.84
N GLU A 124 32.50 30.30 7.10
CA GLU A 124 31.54 31.39 6.87
C GLU A 124 30.25 30.87 6.20
N LEU A 125 29.12 31.47 6.56
CA LEU A 125 27.81 31.20 5.96
C LEU A 125 27.76 31.75 4.54
N LEU A 126 27.19 30.99 3.62
CA LEU A 126 27.21 31.28 2.19
C LEU A 126 25.95 32.03 1.73
N SER A 127 26.08 32.79 0.66
CA SER A 127 24.98 33.48 -0.02
C SER A 127 25.16 33.43 -1.53
N TYR A 128 24.12 33.00 -2.25
CA TYR A 128 24.10 32.89 -3.70
C TYR A 128 22.89 33.60 -4.31
N GLN A 129 23.03 34.04 -5.56
CA GLN A 129 21.94 34.60 -6.37
C GLN A 129 21.64 33.61 -7.50
N LEU A 130 20.41 33.10 -7.54
CA LEU A 130 19.95 32.21 -8.60
C LEU A 130 19.04 33.01 -9.53
N ASN A 131 19.35 33.05 -10.82
CA ASN A 131 18.64 33.90 -11.78
C ASN A 131 17.72 33.10 -12.74
N SER A 132 17.37 31.86 -12.38
CA SER A 132 16.50 31.02 -13.21
C SER A 132 15.10 31.62 -13.32
N ARG A 133 14.45 31.40 -14.46
CA ARG A 133 13.04 31.76 -14.71
C ARG A 133 12.38 30.61 -15.43
N SER A 134 11.28 30.13 -14.90
CA SER A 134 10.50 29.08 -15.52
C SER A 134 9.85 29.57 -16.80
N GLU A 135 9.65 28.64 -17.74
CA GLU A 135 8.77 28.84 -18.88
C GLU A 135 7.34 29.16 -18.42
N PRO A 136 6.53 29.80 -19.28
CA PRO A 136 5.12 30.04 -19.01
C PRO A 136 4.40 28.74 -18.62
N ARG A 137 3.44 28.85 -17.71
CA ARG A 137 2.60 27.73 -17.26
C ARG A 137 1.84 27.15 -18.46
N ALA A 138 2.20 25.94 -18.89
CA ALA A 138 1.42 25.21 -19.88
C ALA A 138 0.06 24.85 -19.27
N GLU A 139 -1.02 25.06 -20.00
CA GLU A 139 -2.35 24.65 -19.58
C GLU A 139 -2.44 23.12 -19.58
N ILE A 140 -3.15 22.57 -18.59
CA ILE A 140 -3.48 21.14 -18.54
C ILE A 140 -4.64 20.94 -19.51
N GLU A 141 -4.43 20.10 -20.51
CA GLU A 141 -5.49 19.75 -21.46
C GLU A 141 -6.55 18.90 -20.76
N ASP A 142 -7.79 19.37 -20.79
CA ASP A 142 -8.91 18.69 -20.15
C ASP A 142 -9.29 17.42 -20.90
N ALA A 143 -9.58 16.35 -20.16
CA ALA A 143 -10.13 15.14 -20.72
C ALA A 143 -11.66 15.30 -20.89
N PRO A 144 -12.22 15.09 -22.10
CA PRO A 144 -13.63 15.42 -22.39
C PRO A 144 -14.67 14.59 -21.62
N TYR A 145 -14.25 13.48 -21.00
CA TYR A 145 -15.07 12.57 -20.21
C TYR A 145 -14.89 12.74 -18.69
N ALA A 146 -13.99 13.63 -18.26
CA ALA A 146 -13.66 13.86 -16.86
C ALA A 146 -13.87 15.32 -16.47
N LEU A 147 -13.87 15.60 -15.16
CA LEU A 147 -13.79 16.97 -14.67
C LEU A 147 -12.47 17.61 -15.14
N ASN A 148 -12.47 18.93 -15.36
CA ASN A 148 -11.24 19.67 -15.63
C ASN A 148 -10.27 19.56 -14.44
N ALA A 149 -9.00 19.84 -14.66
CA ALA A 149 -7.95 19.55 -13.67
C ALA A 149 -8.19 20.25 -12.32
N ASP A 150 -8.53 21.53 -12.30
CA ASP A 150 -8.71 22.28 -11.06
C ASP A 150 -9.97 21.85 -10.31
N GLU A 151 -11.07 21.56 -11.01
CA GLU A 151 -12.28 21.01 -10.39
C GLU A 151 -12.03 19.62 -9.81
N LEU A 152 -11.41 18.72 -10.58
CA LEU A 152 -11.08 17.37 -10.13
C LEU A 152 -10.23 17.42 -8.85
N PHE A 153 -9.12 18.17 -8.86
CA PHE A 153 -8.27 18.26 -7.69
C PHE A 153 -8.98 18.84 -6.46
N ASN A 154 -9.87 19.82 -6.66
CA ASN A 154 -10.65 20.38 -5.57
C ASN A 154 -11.67 19.38 -5.00
N GLN A 155 -12.34 18.60 -5.85
CA GLN A 155 -13.26 17.55 -5.41
C GLN A 155 -12.53 16.43 -4.68
N LEU A 156 -11.26 16.18 -5.03
CA LEU A 156 -10.42 15.19 -4.37
C LEU A 156 -9.78 15.65 -3.06
N ALA A 157 -9.80 16.94 -2.75
CA ALA A 157 -9.19 17.46 -1.52
C ALA A 157 -9.76 16.79 -0.27
N ILE A 158 -8.88 16.35 0.63
CA ILE A 158 -9.22 15.95 1.99
C ILE A 158 -8.86 17.11 2.92
N GLU A 159 -9.88 17.79 3.46
CA GLU A 159 -9.75 19.03 4.23
C GLU A 159 -9.96 18.79 5.73
N SER A 160 -9.21 19.51 6.56
CA SER A 160 -9.34 19.48 8.02
C SER A 160 -8.92 20.80 8.64
N GLU A 161 -9.60 21.23 9.70
CA GLU A 161 -9.16 22.32 10.57
C GLU A 161 -8.23 21.82 11.69
N THR A 162 -8.15 20.50 11.87
CA THR A 162 -7.31 19.84 12.89
C THR A 162 -6.19 19.03 12.25
N ALA A 163 -5.12 18.81 13.02
CA ALA A 163 -3.97 18.01 12.62
C ALA A 163 -4.36 16.57 12.24
N PHE A 164 -3.74 16.05 11.18
CA PHE A 164 -3.85 14.65 10.75
C PHE A 164 -2.55 14.19 10.05
N PRO A 165 -2.20 12.90 10.15
CA PRO A 165 -1.03 12.36 9.47
C PRO A 165 -1.31 12.05 7.99
N PHE A 166 -0.27 12.04 7.18
CA PHE A 166 -0.32 11.73 5.74
C PHE A 166 1.00 11.11 5.27
N VAL A 167 0.98 10.51 4.08
CA VAL A 167 2.16 9.93 3.45
C VAL A 167 2.17 10.15 1.94
N PHE A 168 3.35 10.41 1.38
CA PHE A 168 3.61 10.45 -0.07
C PHE A 168 4.80 9.57 -0.43
N GLY A 169 4.76 8.88 -1.56
CA GLY A 169 5.92 8.17 -2.12
C GLY A 169 6.60 8.97 -3.22
N ASP A 170 7.90 8.72 -3.45
CA ASP A 170 8.58 9.17 -4.68
C ASP A 170 8.49 8.14 -5.82
N ASN A 171 7.93 6.96 -5.55
CA ASN A 171 7.79 5.83 -6.48
C ASN A 171 9.13 5.34 -7.06
N ILE A 172 10.20 5.45 -6.27
CA ILE A 172 11.55 4.95 -6.55
C ILE A 172 12.06 4.15 -5.36
N ASP A 173 12.32 4.84 -4.25
CA ASP A 173 13.01 4.29 -3.08
C ASP A 173 12.81 5.12 -1.80
N GLY A 174 11.93 6.12 -1.82
CA GLY A 174 11.65 6.96 -0.67
C GLY A 174 10.19 7.35 -0.50
N TYR A 175 9.88 7.79 0.71
CA TYR A 175 8.55 8.30 1.08
C TYR A 175 8.68 9.43 2.10
N PHE A 176 7.73 10.36 2.08
CA PHE A 176 7.57 11.38 3.09
C PHE A 176 6.38 11.04 3.97
N GLU A 177 6.61 10.83 5.26
CA GLU A 177 5.57 10.74 6.28
C GLU A 177 5.56 12.05 7.06
N GLY A 178 4.38 12.64 7.26
CA GLY A 178 4.24 13.87 8.03
C GLY A 178 2.89 14.05 8.70
N THR A 179 2.75 15.17 9.42
CA THR A 179 1.52 15.56 10.11
C THR A 179 1.22 17.04 9.84
N THR A 180 -0.03 17.35 9.53
CA THR A 180 -0.48 18.72 9.27
C THR A 180 -0.48 19.56 10.55
N HIS A 181 -0.57 20.90 10.41
CA HIS A 181 -0.58 21.85 11.53
C HIS A 181 0.66 21.76 12.47
N SER A 182 1.76 21.20 11.99
CA SER A 182 3.04 21.18 12.71
C SER A 182 4.16 21.78 11.85
N LEU A 183 5.05 22.56 12.49
CA LEU A 183 6.32 23.02 11.91
C LEU A 183 7.53 22.27 12.49
N ARG A 184 7.37 21.56 13.61
CA ARG A 184 8.44 20.90 14.34
C ARG A 184 8.26 19.40 14.26
N ALA A 185 9.30 18.69 13.78
CA ALA A 185 9.19 17.27 13.48
C ALA A 185 7.99 16.96 12.56
N ALA A 186 7.69 17.88 11.64
CA ALA A 186 6.47 17.86 10.82
C ALA A 186 6.43 16.72 9.81
N GLY A 187 7.59 16.12 9.51
CA GLY A 187 7.71 14.93 8.70
C GLY A 187 9.15 14.66 8.29
N ARG A 188 9.38 13.56 7.56
CA ARG A 188 10.70 13.19 7.04
C ARG A 188 10.58 12.53 5.68
N TYR A 189 11.39 12.98 4.74
CA TYR A 189 11.62 12.27 3.48
C TYR A 189 12.69 11.18 3.69
N ARG A 190 12.23 9.94 3.84
CA ARG A 190 13.07 8.79 4.13
C ARG A 190 13.55 8.13 2.84
N HIS A 191 14.85 7.94 2.71
CA HIS A 191 15.51 7.16 1.67
C HIS A 191 16.29 6.03 2.31
N HIS A 192 16.24 4.81 1.76
CA HIS A 192 16.95 3.64 2.29
C HIS A 192 17.15 3.64 3.82
N GLN A 193 18.37 3.89 4.34
CA GLN A 193 18.73 3.97 5.76
C GLN A 193 18.90 5.40 6.31
N GLY A 194 18.22 6.42 5.79
CA GLY A 194 18.39 7.81 6.23
C GLY A 194 17.37 8.81 5.70
N TRP A 195 17.60 10.09 6.01
CA TRP A 195 16.77 11.20 5.53
C TRP A 195 17.57 12.50 5.49
N HIS A 196 17.32 13.32 4.46
CA HIS A 196 17.96 14.64 4.30
C HIS A 196 16.98 15.80 4.46
N LEU A 197 15.68 15.56 4.26
CA LEU A 197 14.65 16.60 4.26
C LEU A 197 13.58 16.31 5.31
N GLY A 198 13.30 17.30 6.16
CA GLY A 198 12.22 17.31 7.13
C GLY A 198 11.06 18.20 6.67
N GLY A 199 10.51 18.99 7.60
CA GLY A 199 9.47 19.97 7.30
C GLY A 199 9.98 21.22 6.55
N PHE A 200 9.12 22.23 6.46
CA PHE A 200 9.51 23.55 5.94
C PHE A 200 8.69 24.66 6.58
N ALA A 201 9.23 25.88 6.58
CA ALA A 201 8.49 27.10 6.85
C ALA A 201 8.38 27.96 5.59
N SER A 202 7.32 28.76 5.53
CA SER A 202 7.14 29.81 4.53
C SER A 202 6.97 31.17 5.21
N LEU A 203 7.42 32.24 4.56
CA LEU A 203 7.30 33.60 5.07
C LEU A 203 6.75 34.55 4.00
N VAL A 204 5.92 35.50 4.42
CA VAL A 204 5.37 36.59 3.60
C VAL A 204 5.80 37.91 4.21
N ASN A 205 6.60 38.70 3.48
CA ASN A 205 7.21 39.94 3.99
C ASN A 205 8.01 39.76 5.29
N GLY A 206 8.63 38.59 5.46
CA GLY A 206 9.40 38.23 6.66
C GLY A 206 8.57 37.75 7.85
N GLU A 207 7.23 37.76 7.74
CA GLU A 207 6.33 37.18 8.74
C GLU A 207 6.13 35.69 8.47
N LEU A 208 6.22 34.87 9.53
CA LEU A 208 6.07 33.42 9.45
C LEU A 208 4.60 33.04 9.21
N ASN A 209 4.38 32.22 8.19
CA ASN A 209 3.14 31.45 8.05
C ASN A 209 3.18 30.30 9.07
N ASP A 210 2.60 30.52 10.25
CA ASP A 210 2.60 29.53 11.33
C ASP A 210 1.54 28.45 11.12
N LYS A 211 1.97 27.23 10.76
CA LYS A 211 1.08 26.09 10.49
C LYS A 211 0.17 25.74 11.67
N GLN A 212 0.59 26.01 12.91
CA GLN A 212 -0.25 25.77 14.10
C GLN A 212 -1.48 26.68 14.13
N HIS A 213 -1.41 27.82 13.44
CA HIS A 213 -2.47 28.82 13.30
C HIS A 213 -3.06 28.86 11.88
N ALA A 214 -2.74 27.89 11.02
CA ALA A 214 -3.41 27.74 9.73
C ALA A 214 -4.91 27.52 9.93
N GLU A 215 -5.74 28.18 9.14
CA GLU A 215 -7.20 28.06 9.20
C GLU A 215 -7.65 26.64 8.86
N LYS A 216 -6.91 26.00 7.95
CA LYS A 216 -7.13 24.61 7.53
C LYS A 216 -5.93 24.02 6.79
N ALA A 217 -5.86 22.70 6.75
CA ALA A 217 -4.99 21.93 5.87
C ALA A 217 -5.82 21.17 4.83
N ARG A 218 -5.32 21.11 3.58
CA ARG A 218 -5.94 20.36 2.47
C ARG A 218 -4.92 19.38 1.89
N LEU A 219 -5.14 18.09 2.09
CA LEU A 219 -4.40 17.05 1.40
C LEU A 219 -4.94 16.94 -0.02
N MET A 220 -4.13 17.38 -0.98
CA MET A 220 -4.43 17.38 -2.41
C MET A 220 -3.70 16.21 -3.10
N PRO A 221 -4.19 15.72 -4.25
CA PRO A 221 -3.46 14.72 -5.04
C PRO A 221 -2.03 15.11 -5.40
N PHE A 222 -1.76 16.41 -5.50
CA PHE A 222 -0.43 16.94 -5.85
C PHE A 222 0.39 17.40 -4.64
N GLY A 223 -0.13 17.41 -3.41
CA GLY A 223 0.62 17.86 -2.23
C GLY A 223 -0.27 18.23 -1.04
N ILE A 224 0.35 18.59 0.07
CA ILE A 224 -0.34 19.10 1.27
C ILE A 224 -0.32 20.62 1.26
N GLU A 225 -1.49 21.26 1.35
CA GLU A 225 -1.63 22.71 1.48
C GLU A 225 -1.96 23.12 2.92
N HIS A 226 -1.38 24.22 3.40
CA HIS A 226 -1.86 24.96 4.59
C HIS A 226 -2.36 26.33 4.16
N HIS A 227 -3.57 26.68 4.60
CA HIS A 227 -4.23 27.94 4.25
C HIS A 227 -4.24 28.89 5.44
N TYR A 228 -3.84 30.13 5.20
CA TYR A 228 -3.81 31.23 6.16
C TYR A 228 -4.69 32.37 5.63
N GLN A 229 -4.87 33.41 6.44
CA GLN A 229 -5.80 34.51 6.13
C GLN A 229 -5.58 35.18 4.76
N ARG A 230 -4.33 35.29 4.28
CA ARG A 230 -3.97 35.97 3.00
C ARG A 230 -2.90 35.26 2.18
N SER A 231 -2.58 34.03 2.56
CA SER A 231 -1.49 33.25 1.99
C SER A 231 -1.81 31.76 2.12
N ARG A 232 -1.08 30.96 1.35
CA ARG A 232 -1.06 29.51 1.53
C ARG A 232 0.33 29.00 1.21
N ASP A 233 0.68 27.84 1.74
CA ASP A 233 1.86 27.12 1.31
C ASP A 233 1.52 25.67 0.94
N CYS A 234 2.41 25.02 0.20
CA CYS A 234 2.24 23.65 -0.24
C CYS A 234 3.57 22.88 -0.21
N PHE A 235 3.50 21.60 0.11
CA PHE A 235 4.61 20.65 0.05
C PHE A 235 4.20 19.37 -0.66
N SER A 236 5.11 18.78 -1.44
CA SER A 236 4.93 17.43 -1.99
C SER A 236 6.24 16.77 -2.39
N LEU A 237 6.18 15.46 -2.59
CA LEU A 237 7.15 14.70 -3.38
C LEU A 237 6.63 14.54 -4.81
N ILE A 238 7.52 14.63 -5.79
CA ILE A 238 7.19 14.41 -7.21
C ILE A 238 7.36 12.91 -7.51
N HIS A 239 6.29 12.28 -7.99
CA HIS A 239 6.32 10.86 -8.36
C HIS A 239 7.37 10.57 -9.45
N ASN A 240 8.00 9.40 -9.36
CA ASN A 240 9.08 8.92 -10.22
C ASN A 240 10.35 9.80 -10.23
N GLN A 241 10.50 10.71 -9.26
CA GLN A 241 11.66 11.58 -9.13
C GLN A 241 12.06 11.69 -7.66
N ARG A 242 13.36 11.63 -7.35
CA ARG A 242 13.84 11.97 -6.01
C ARG A 242 13.86 13.49 -5.86
N MET A 243 12.66 14.07 -5.75
CA MET A 243 12.47 15.52 -5.78
C MET A 243 11.27 15.91 -4.91
N ALA A 244 11.49 16.94 -4.10
CA ALA A 244 10.44 17.64 -3.39
C ALA A 244 10.24 19.03 -3.98
N TYR A 245 9.03 19.57 -3.88
CA TYR A 245 8.78 20.99 -4.10
C TYR A 245 8.09 21.62 -2.91
N PHE A 246 8.33 22.92 -2.75
CA PHE A 246 7.69 23.79 -1.78
C PHE A 246 7.13 24.97 -2.53
N SER A 247 5.93 25.41 -2.21
CA SER A 247 5.42 26.67 -2.73
C SER A 247 4.81 27.52 -1.63
N VAL A 248 4.87 28.83 -1.83
CA VAL A 248 4.11 29.80 -1.06
C VAL A 248 3.42 30.75 -2.03
N ASP A 249 2.13 30.94 -1.83
CA ASP A 249 1.30 31.88 -2.56
C ASP A 249 0.78 32.96 -1.61
N SER A 250 0.61 34.18 -2.12
CA SER A 250 0.04 35.33 -1.42
C SER A 250 -0.96 36.05 -2.34
N GLU A 251 -2.05 36.56 -1.77
CA GLU A 251 -3.07 37.31 -2.51
C GLU A 251 -2.48 38.56 -3.22
N GLN A 252 -1.52 39.20 -2.55
CA GLN A 252 -0.81 40.39 -3.01
C GLN A 252 0.67 40.10 -3.24
N ALA A 253 1.30 40.89 -4.12
CA ALA A 253 2.74 40.78 -4.35
C ALA A 253 3.50 41.11 -3.06
N ALA A 254 4.38 40.21 -2.63
CA ALA A 254 5.10 40.28 -1.37
C ALA A 254 6.50 39.66 -1.52
N HIS A 255 7.39 39.94 -0.56
CA HIS A 255 8.66 39.22 -0.46
C HIS A 255 8.40 37.83 0.14
N LEU A 256 8.34 36.83 -0.72
CA LEU A 256 8.07 35.45 -0.35
C LEU A 256 9.37 34.71 -0.05
N SER A 257 9.40 33.92 1.02
CA SER A 257 10.56 33.10 1.40
C SER A 257 10.17 31.69 1.80
N ILE A 258 11.06 30.73 1.56
CA ILE A 258 10.92 29.32 1.96
C ILE A 258 12.17 28.90 2.74
N VAL A 259 11.97 28.15 3.82
CA VAL A 259 13.03 27.61 4.69
C VAL A 259 12.81 26.10 4.86
N PRO A 260 13.52 25.23 4.12
CA PRO A 260 13.44 23.79 4.29
C PRO A 260 14.24 23.33 5.53
N GLU A 261 13.74 22.32 6.25
CA GLU A 261 14.50 21.62 7.29
C GLU A 261 15.45 20.61 6.64
N LEU A 262 16.76 20.85 6.72
CA LEU A 262 17.77 19.95 6.19
C LEU A 262 18.52 19.22 7.30
N ASN A 263 18.53 17.89 7.21
CA ASN A 263 19.37 17.02 8.04
C ASN A 263 20.73 16.79 7.36
N ILE A 264 21.47 17.88 7.17
CA ILE A 264 22.79 17.87 6.55
C ILE A 264 23.72 18.71 7.42
N SER A 265 24.80 18.09 7.89
CA SER A 265 25.79 18.75 8.74
C SER A 265 26.46 19.92 8.01
N LEU A 266 26.55 21.06 8.70
CA LEU A 266 27.23 22.27 8.22
C LEU A 266 28.74 22.03 8.05
N SER A 267 29.35 21.31 8.99
CA SER A 267 30.80 21.02 9.03
C SER A 267 31.20 19.87 8.10
N HIS A 268 30.27 18.99 7.72
CA HIS A 268 30.51 17.84 6.84
C HIS A 268 29.77 17.92 5.50
N SER A 269 29.53 19.13 5.00
CA SER A 269 29.01 19.37 3.66
C SER A 269 29.87 20.37 2.89
N ASN A 270 29.96 20.17 1.57
CA ASN A 270 30.56 21.11 0.65
C ASN A 270 29.47 21.72 -0.24
N ILE A 271 29.45 23.05 -0.36
CA ILE A 271 28.39 23.77 -1.05
C ILE A 271 28.98 24.64 -2.15
N GLU A 272 28.36 24.62 -3.32
CA GLU A 272 28.73 25.45 -4.47
C GLU A 272 27.48 25.90 -5.23
N SER A 273 27.63 26.92 -6.07
CA SER A 273 26.59 27.30 -7.03
C SER A 273 27.10 27.10 -8.46
N VAL A 274 26.31 26.38 -9.26
CA VAL A 274 26.59 26.07 -10.67
C VAL A 274 25.29 26.19 -11.43
N ASP A 275 25.29 26.85 -12.59
CA ASP A 275 24.14 26.90 -13.51
C ASP A 275 22.81 27.40 -12.89
N ASN A 276 22.85 28.36 -11.95
CA ASN A 276 21.69 28.82 -11.17
C ASN A 276 21.07 27.74 -10.25
N VAL A 277 21.88 26.79 -9.81
CA VAL A 277 21.53 25.77 -8.82
C VAL A 277 22.52 25.88 -7.67
N VAL A 278 22.05 25.74 -6.43
CA VAL A 278 22.94 25.48 -5.27
C VAL A 278 23.06 23.98 -5.10
N VAL A 279 24.28 23.46 -5.02
CA VAL A 279 24.56 22.03 -4.85
C VAL A 279 25.23 21.82 -3.50
N ILE A 280 24.62 20.97 -2.68
CA ILE A 280 25.10 20.53 -1.38
C ILE A 280 25.62 19.10 -1.54
N SER A 281 26.91 18.90 -1.33
CA SER A 281 27.56 17.60 -1.37
C SER A 281 27.80 17.11 0.07
N VAL A 282 27.17 16.00 0.44
CA VAL A 282 27.38 15.37 1.75
C VAL A 282 28.71 14.61 1.74
N ASN A 283 29.49 14.72 2.82
CA ASN A 283 30.71 13.92 3.00
C ASN A 283 30.35 12.43 2.94
N PRO A 284 31.02 11.61 2.09
CA PRO A 284 30.79 10.17 2.00
C PRO A 284 30.77 9.46 3.36
N ASP A 285 31.64 9.83 4.28
CA ASP A 285 31.78 9.18 5.59
C ASP A 285 30.61 9.50 6.55
N GLN A 286 29.76 10.47 6.19
CA GLN A 286 28.60 10.91 6.95
C GLN A 286 27.28 10.68 6.20
N CYS A 287 27.33 10.15 4.97
CA CYS A 287 26.15 9.84 4.18
C CYS A 287 25.70 8.41 4.48
N PRO A 288 24.48 8.19 5.01
CA PRO A 288 23.99 6.84 5.29
C PRO A 288 23.95 5.99 4.02
N GLU A 289 24.12 4.68 4.18
CA GLU A 289 24.07 3.75 3.06
C GLU A 289 22.74 3.88 2.29
N GLY A 290 22.83 3.89 0.96
CA GLY A 290 21.66 4.04 0.08
C GLY A 290 21.03 5.44 0.09
N CYS A 291 21.51 6.41 0.88
CA CYS A 291 21.01 7.78 0.79
C CYS A 291 21.62 8.55 -0.40
N PRO A 292 20.87 9.49 -0.99
CA PRO A 292 21.40 10.40 -2.01
C PRO A 292 22.51 11.29 -1.45
N ARG A 293 23.69 11.26 -2.06
CA ARG A 293 24.86 12.04 -1.59
C ARG A 293 24.76 13.54 -1.92
N PHE A 294 24.06 13.88 -2.99
CA PHE A 294 23.98 15.25 -3.49
C PHE A 294 22.55 15.76 -3.39
N VAL A 295 22.41 16.97 -2.86
CA VAL A 295 21.14 17.71 -2.78
C VAL A 295 21.29 18.99 -3.58
N ALA A 296 20.32 19.33 -4.42
CA ALA A 296 20.33 20.54 -5.22
C ALA A 296 19.09 21.40 -4.98
N ILE A 297 19.29 22.71 -4.92
CA ILE A 297 18.23 23.70 -4.73
C ILE A 297 18.12 24.56 -5.99
N SER A 298 16.90 24.69 -6.50
CA SER A 298 16.55 25.63 -7.56
C SER A 298 15.16 26.23 -7.31
N ALA A 299 14.76 27.23 -8.10
CA ALA A 299 13.46 27.89 -7.97
C ALA A 299 12.89 28.29 -9.34
N ASP A 300 11.56 28.43 -9.41
CA ASP A 300 10.85 28.85 -10.63
C ASP A 300 11.13 30.30 -11.05
N LYS A 301 11.71 31.09 -10.15
CA LYS A 301 11.99 32.52 -10.31
C LYS A 301 13.34 32.88 -9.69
N PRO A 302 13.87 34.09 -9.97
CA PRO A 302 15.11 34.53 -9.35
C PRO A 302 14.96 34.63 -7.83
N ILE A 303 15.93 34.06 -7.11
CA ILE A 303 15.97 34.07 -5.64
C ILE A 303 17.35 34.44 -5.11
N ALA A 304 17.35 35.04 -3.92
CA ALA A 304 18.50 35.05 -3.02
C ALA A 304 18.45 33.78 -2.16
N ALA A 305 19.49 32.94 -2.24
CA ALA A 305 19.64 31.75 -1.41
C ALA A 305 20.73 32.01 -0.36
N GLN A 306 20.35 32.05 0.93
CA GLN A 306 21.23 32.45 2.02
C GLN A 306 21.28 31.38 3.10
N GLU A 307 22.47 30.92 3.49
CA GLU A 307 22.63 30.16 4.71
C GLU A 307 22.39 31.05 5.94
N LEU A 308 21.62 30.57 6.90
CA LEU A 308 21.28 31.29 8.11
C LEU A 308 21.99 30.74 9.33
N SER A 309 22.36 31.64 10.24
CA SER A 309 22.50 31.28 11.64
C SER A 309 21.12 31.32 12.28
N VAL A 310 20.65 30.18 12.79
CA VAL A 310 19.31 30.10 13.41
C VAL A 310 19.19 30.97 14.67
N THR A 311 20.32 31.38 15.26
CA THR A 311 20.37 32.37 16.37
C THR A 311 19.87 33.74 15.97
N ASP A 312 20.02 34.11 14.69
CA ASP A 312 19.64 35.42 14.18
C ASP A 312 18.14 35.47 13.84
N PHE A 313 17.48 34.31 13.81
CA PHE A 313 16.06 34.13 13.51
C PHE A 313 15.36 33.29 14.58
N PRO A 314 15.26 33.79 15.83
CA PRO A 314 14.74 33.01 16.96
C PRO A 314 13.31 32.49 16.74
N GLN A 315 12.49 33.20 15.96
CA GLN A 315 11.14 32.74 15.60
C GLN A 315 11.17 31.43 14.78
N LEU A 316 12.14 31.25 13.89
CA LEU A 316 12.29 30.04 13.07
C LEU A 316 12.87 28.89 13.89
N GLU A 317 13.88 29.17 14.72
CA GLU A 317 14.45 28.19 15.65
C GLU A 317 13.38 27.65 16.61
N GLN A 318 12.57 28.53 17.19
CA GLN A 318 11.48 28.15 18.08
C GLN A 318 10.38 27.39 17.34
N ALA A 319 9.98 27.81 16.15
CA ALA A 319 8.89 27.17 15.41
C ALA A 319 9.28 25.79 14.86
N MET A 320 10.45 25.66 14.22
CA MET A 320 10.86 24.45 13.51
C MET A 320 11.78 23.53 14.32
N GLY A 321 12.58 24.08 15.24
CA GLY A 321 13.62 23.31 15.95
C GLY A 321 14.84 23.00 15.08
N LEU A 322 15.19 23.90 14.15
CA LEU A 322 16.36 23.79 13.28
C LEU A 322 17.65 23.63 14.09
N SER A 323 18.57 22.78 13.60
CA SER A 323 19.85 22.56 14.26
C SER A 323 20.88 23.61 13.85
N THR A 324 21.61 24.18 14.83
CA THR A 324 22.78 25.04 14.57
C THR A 324 23.93 24.28 13.91
N SER A 325 23.99 22.96 14.08
CA SER A 325 25.00 22.08 13.47
C SER A 325 24.73 21.75 12.00
N ASN A 326 23.55 22.10 11.48
CA ASN A 326 23.13 21.78 10.12
C ASN A 326 23.18 23.03 9.23
N THR A 327 23.28 22.81 7.93
CA THR A 327 23.08 23.89 6.96
C THR A 327 21.60 24.27 6.89
N ASN A 328 21.28 25.55 7.12
CA ASN A 328 19.92 26.07 7.13
C ASN A 328 19.81 27.16 6.06
N TRP A 329 18.82 27.09 5.17
CA TRP A 329 18.71 27.99 4.02
C TRP A 329 17.43 28.80 4.04
N MET A 330 17.55 30.11 3.79
CA MET A 330 16.41 30.97 3.45
C MET A 330 16.47 31.30 1.95
N LEU A 331 15.38 30.96 1.27
CA LEU A 331 15.24 31.04 -0.17
C LEU A 331 14.19 32.11 -0.47
N THR A 332 14.64 33.33 -0.77
CA THR A 332 13.78 34.52 -0.88
C THR A 332 13.68 35.00 -2.31
N ALA A 333 12.46 35.26 -2.79
CA ALA A 333 12.23 35.86 -4.09
C ALA A 333 12.98 37.19 -4.24
N ALA A 334 13.71 37.35 -5.34
CA ALA A 334 14.52 38.56 -5.58
C ALA A 334 13.65 39.83 -5.71
N GLU A 335 12.40 39.68 -6.17
CA GLU A 335 11.42 40.75 -6.33
C GLU A 335 10.08 40.34 -5.70
N PRO A 336 9.26 41.30 -5.24
CA PRO A 336 7.92 41.01 -4.75
C PRO A 336 7.08 40.24 -5.79
N CYS A 337 6.46 39.14 -5.37
CA CYS A 337 5.69 38.27 -6.24
C CYS A 337 4.50 37.65 -5.49
N LYS A 338 3.58 37.05 -6.25
CA LYS A 338 2.39 36.38 -5.70
C LYS A 338 2.61 34.88 -5.43
N SER A 339 3.64 34.29 -6.03
CA SER A 339 3.96 32.88 -5.90
C SER A 339 5.46 32.67 -6.01
N LEU A 340 5.99 31.76 -5.20
CA LEU A 340 7.36 31.26 -5.26
C LEU A 340 7.32 29.74 -5.13
N THR A 341 7.99 29.04 -6.04
CA THR A 341 8.18 27.58 -5.95
C THR A 341 9.67 27.25 -5.91
N VAL A 342 10.06 26.45 -4.91
CA VAL A 342 11.42 25.95 -4.73
C VAL A 342 11.43 24.43 -4.95
N TYR A 343 12.46 23.94 -5.63
CA TYR A 343 12.70 22.53 -5.86
C TYR A 343 13.93 22.07 -5.07
N LEU A 344 13.79 20.93 -4.38
CA LEU A 344 14.89 20.20 -3.77
C LEU A 344 15.02 18.85 -4.45
N CYS A 345 16.14 18.64 -5.14
CA CYS A 345 16.43 17.40 -5.86
C CYS A 345 17.52 16.60 -5.13
N PHE A 346 17.43 15.27 -5.18
CA PHE A 346 18.34 14.36 -4.51
C PHE A 346 18.90 13.34 -5.50
N ALA A 347 20.21 13.11 -5.52
CA ALA A 347 20.80 12.03 -6.32
C ALA A 347 22.10 11.49 -5.73
N HIS A 348 22.49 10.28 -6.16
CA HIS A 348 23.82 9.72 -5.86
C HIS A 348 24.93 10.32 -6.75
N ASP A 349 24.56 10.92 -7.89
CA ASP A 349 25.49 11.56 -8.82
C ASP A 349 25.28 13.08 -8.89
N LYS A 350 26.39 13.83 -8.89
CA LYS A 350 26.37 15.30 -8.87
C LYS A 350 25.76 15.89 -10.14
N GLN A 351 26.09 15.34 -11.31
CA GLN A 351 25.61 15.91 -12.58
C GLN A 351 24.11 15.64 -12.75
N GLN A 352 23.64 14.46 -12.35
CA GLN A 352 22.22 14.12 -12.34
C GLN A 352 21.41 15.07 -11.47
N VAL A 353 21.87 15.39 -10.25
CA VAL A 353 21.13 16.30 -9.36
C VAL A 353 21.06 17.72 -9.91
N ILE A 354 22.16 18.21 -10.53
CA ILE A 354 22.20 19.53 -11.18
C ILE A 354 21.21 19.58 -12.33
N ASN A 355 21.22 18.56 -13.20
CA ASN A 355 20.32 18.49 -14.34
C ASN A 355 18.85 18.43 -13.90
N ALA A 356 18.54 17.64 -12.87
CA ALA A 356 17.19 17.54 -12.32
C ALA A 356 16.70 18.90 -11.79
N ALA A 357 17.50 19.59 -10.98
CA ALA A 357 17.13 20.88 -10.41
C ALA A 357 16.97 21.97 -11.48
N LYS A 358 17.85 21.98 -12.49
CA LYS A 358 17.78 22.92 -13.62
C LYS A 358 16.55 22.66 -14.49
N ASN A 359 16.23 21.40 -14.77
CA ASN A 359 15.04 21.03 -15.54
C ASN A 359 13.77 21.40 -14.77
N ALA A 360 13.72 21.16 -13.46
CA ALA A 360 12.58 21.51 -12.63
C ALA A 360 12.33 23.04 -12.60
N SER A 361 13.40 23.85 -12.53
CA SER A 361 13.26 25.30 -12.53
C SER A 361 12.83 25.85 -13.90
N ILE A 362 13.45 25.38 -15.00
CA ILE A 362 13.16 25.87 -16.36
C ILE A 362 11.78 25.40 -16.81
N ASN A 363 11.44 24.13 -16.65
CA ASN A 363 10.21 23.55 -17.20
C ASN A 363 9.03 23.59 -16.25
N ASN A 364 9.16 24.30 -15.12
CA ASN A 364 8.12 24.40 -14.08
C ASN A 364 7.67 23.00 -13.59
N GLY A 365 8.60 22.28 -12.94
CA GLY A 365 8.41 20.89 -12.49
C GLY A 365 7.13 20.66 -11.70
N TYR A 366 6.68 21.64 -10.90
CA TYR A 366 5.40 21.58 -10.18
C TYR A 366 4.20 21.49 -11.13
N GLN A 367 4.16 22.29 -12.19
CA GLN A 367 3.06 22.26 -13.17
C GLN A 367 3.09 21.00 -14.03
N GLN A 368 4.29 20.56 -14.41
CA GLN A 368 4.46 19.30 -15.11
C GLN A 368 3.96 18.12 -14.26
N TYR A 369 4.25 18.13 -12.96
CA TYR A 369 3.75 17.12 -12.03
C TYR A 369 2.21 17.13 -11.92
N LYS A 370 1.58 18.31 -11.79
CA LYS A 370 0.11 18.41 -11.80
C LYS A 370 -0.50 17.86 -13.11
N LYS A 371 0.13 18.12 -14.25
CA LYS A 371 -0.31 17.59 -15.55
C LYS A 371 -0.22 16.06 -15.58
N GLU A 372 0.89 15.48 -15.15
CA GLU A 372 1.10 14.04 -15.09
C GLU A 372 0.11 13.36 -14.14
N LEU A 373 -0.18 13.98 -12.99
CA LEU A 373 -1.19 13.48 -12.05
C LEU A 373 -2.60 13.52 -12.64
N TYR A 374 -2.97 14.60 -13.32
CA TYR A 374 -4.27 14.68 -13.98
C TYR A 374 -4.41 13.61 -15.06
N GLN A 375 -3.36 13.41 -15.88
CA GLN A 375 -3.32 12.34 -16.88
C GLN A 375 -3.45 10.95 -16.24
N PHE A 376 -2.74 10.68 -15.14
CA PHE A 376 -2.88 9.42 -14.40
C PHE A 376 -4.30 9.22 -13.87
N LEU A 377 -4.86 10.22 -13.19
CA LEU A 377 -6.20 10.16 -12.59
C LEU A 377 -7.34 10.06 -13.61
N THR A 378 -7.09 10.42 -14.88
CA THR A 378 -8.07 10.35 -15.97
C THR A 378 -7.81 9.20 -16.95
N SER A 379 -6.62 8.60 -16.95
CA SER A 379 -6.28 7.41 -17.76
C SER A 379 -7.07 6.16 -17.34
N ASN A 380 -7.44 6.07 -16.08
CA ASN A 380 -8.64 5.34 -15.66
C ASN A 380 -9.49 6.37 -14.93
N TYR A 381 -10.79 6.37 -15.15
CA TYR A 381 -11.69 7.32 -14.52
C TYR A 381 -12.99 6.61 -14.13
N LEU A 382 -13.51 6.92 -12.94
CA LEU A 382 -14.86 6.59 -12.52
C LEU A 382 -15.40 7.77 -11.72
N TRP A 383 -16.53 8.31 -12.17
CA TRP A 383 -17.23 9.37 -11.46
C TRP A 383 -18.72 9.08 -11.41
N THR A 384 -19.19 8.76 -10.21
CA THR A 384 -20.57 8.38 -9.90
C THR A 384 -21.35 9.56 -9.29
N SER A 385 -22.63 9.37 -9.01
CA SER A 385 -23.42 10.31 -8.20
C SER A 385 -23.02 10.36 -6.70
N ASP A 386 -22.09 9.50 -6.24
CA ASP A 386 -21.57 9.49 -4.86
C ASP A 386 -20.15 10.08 -4.81
N LEU A 387 -20.06 11.35 -4.40
CA LEU A 387 -18.81 12.09 -4.36
C LEU A 387 -17.78 11.54 -3.36
N GLU A 388 -18.22 11.01 -2.22
CA GLU A 388 -17.30 10.44 -1.22
C GLU A 388 -16.66 9.15 -1.76
N TYR A 389 -17.46 8.31 -2.44
CA TYR A 389 -16.92 7.11 -3.08
C TYR A 389 -15.97 7.47 -4.24
N ASN A 390 -16.33 8.44 -5.08
CA ASN A 390 -15.45 8.93 -6.15
C ASN A 390 -14.10 9.38 -5.59
N ARG A 391 -14.13 10.18 -4.51
CA ARG A 391 -12.92 10.66 -3.83
C ARG A 391 -12.07 9.50 -3.30
N ALA A 392 -12.69 8.55 -2.61
CA ALA A 392 -11.98 7.40 -2.05
C ALA A 392 -11.33 6.52 -3.11
N VAL A 393 -12.02 6.20 -4.21
CA VAL A 393 -11.47 5.39 -5.30
C VAL A 393 -10.28 6.07 -5.96
N MET A 394 -10.38 7.38 -6.23
CA MET A 394 -9.29 8.15 -6.83
C MET A 394 -8.06 8.22 -5.90
N TRP A 395 -8.28 8.39 -4.60
CA TRP A 395 -7.19 8.33 -3.62
C TRP A 395 -6.59 6.94 -3.48
N ALA A 396 -7.38 5.87 -3.44
CA ALA A 396 -6.87 4.50 -3.38
C ALA A 396 -5.95 4.18 -4.57
N ARG A 397 -6.37 4.58 -5.78
CA ARG A 397 -5.56 4.47 -6.99
C ARG A 397 -4.25 5.25 -6.88
N LEU A 398 -4.29 6.50 -6.41
CA LEU A 398 -3.10 7.33 -6.24
C LEU A 398 -2.16 6.75 -5.16
N ALA A 399 -2.72 6.37 -4.00
CA ALA A 399 -1.97 5.82 -2.88
C ALA A 399 -1.29 4.50 -3.22
N SER A 400 -1.92 3.65 -4.05
CA SER A 400 -1.28 2.41 -4.53
C SER A 400 0.08 2.65 -5.20
N ARG A 401 0.26 3.83 -5.83
CA ARG A 401 1.50 4.21 -6.51
C ARG A 401 2.64 4.49 -5.54
N THR A 402 2.34 4.96 -4.31
CA THR A 402 3.33 5.27 -3.26
C THR A 402 4.23 4.08 -2.93
N PHE A 403 3.72 2.86 -3.15
CA PHE A 403 4.43 1.62 -2.82
C PHE A 403 5.29 1.09 -3.98
N VAL A 404 5.23 1.67 -5.17
CA VAL A 404 6.05 1.21 -6.30
C VAL A 404 7.52 1.54 -6.04
N SER A 405 8.38 0.54 -6.13
CA SER A 405 9.82 0.65 -5.86
C SER A 405 10.67 0.14 -7.00
N LYS A 406 11.93 0.61 -7.06
CA LYS A 406 12.96 0.23 -8.03
C LYS A 406 14.26 -0.26 -7.36
N GLU A 407 14.27 -0.49 -6.04
CA GLU A 407 15.49 -0.81 -5.26
C GLU A 407 16.13 -2.16 -5.66
N PHE A 408 15.33 -3.19 -5.96
CA PHE A 408 15.80 -4.53 -6.36
C PHE A 408 15.11 -4.99 -7.64
N GLY A 409 15.15 -4.13 -8.66
CA GLY A 409 14.24 -4.22 -9.80
C GLY A 409 12.88 -3.61 -9.46
N ARG A 410 11.96 -3.61 -10.43
CA ARG A 410 10.62 -3.03 -10.19
C ARG A 410 9.81 -3.99 -9.31
N GLY A 411 9.15 -3.45 -8.29
CA GLY A 411 8.30 -4.19 -7.37
C GLY A 411 7.37 -3.26 -6.58
N ILE A 412 6.66 -3.82 -5.60
CA ILE A 412 5.73 -3.08 -4.74
C ILE A 412 6.11 -3.37 -3.28
N TRP A 413 6.30 -2.33 -2.48
CA TRP A 413 6.45 -2.46 -1.03
C TRP A 413 5.15 -2.92 -0.40
N ALA A 414 5.20 -3.77 0.62
CA ALA A 414 3.98 -4.30 1.23
C ALA A 414 3.23 -3.25 2.07
N GLY A 415 3.96 -2.39 2.79
CA GLY A 415 3.35 -1.35 3.61
C GLY A 415 4.34 -0.54 4.44
N LEU A 416 3.91 0.64 4.87
CA LEU A 416 4.72 1.60 5.62
C LEU A 416 4.30 1.67 7.10
N PRO A 417 5.28 1.81 8.03
CA PRO A 417 6.69 2.10 7.76
C PRO A 417 7.58 0.86 7.74
N TRP A 418 7.06 -0.33 8.06
CA TRP A 418 7.88 -1.49 8.42
C TRP A 418 8.28 -2.38 7.23
N PHE A 419 7.47 -2.45 6.18
CA PHE A 419 7.64 -3.40 5.09
C PHE A 419 8.02 -2.70 3.78
N LYS A 420 9.13 -1.96 3.85
CA LYS A 420 9.80 -1.33 2.71
C LYS A 420 10.65 -2.33 1.89
N ASP A 421 10.19 -3.58 1.84
CA ASP A 421 10.76 -4.65 1.03
C ASP A 421 9.72 -5.11 0.02
N CYS A 422 10.16 -5.61 -1.13
CA CYS A 422 9.28 -6.27 -2.08
C CYS A 422 9.03 -7.72 -1.62
N TRP A 423 7.87 -7.93 -1.02
CA TRP A 423 7.34 -9.27 -0.75
C TRP A 423 6.54 -9.73 -1.97
N GLY A 424 6.82 -10.95 -2.45
CA GLY A 424 6.23 -11.51 -3.66
C GLY A 424 4.71 -11.58 -3.57
N ARG A 425 4.18 -12.31 -2.58
CA ARG A 425 2.74 -12.45 -2.34
C ARG A 425 2.02 -11.10 -2.31
N ASP A 426 2.52 -10.16 -1.52
CA ASP A 426 1.97 -8.82 -1.34
C ASP A 426 2.00 -8.03 -2.65
N THR A 427 3.10 -8.12 -3.41
CA THR A 427 3.24 -7.51 -4.73
C THR A 427 2.19 -8.04 -5.70
N PHE A 428 2.00 -9.36 -5.74
CA PHE A 428 1.11 -9.99 -6.71
C PHE A 428 -0.36 -9.69 -6.39
N ILE A 429 -0.76 -9.73 -5.12
CA ILE A 429 -2.12 -9.32 -4.72
C ILE A 429 -2.36 -7.83 -5.05
N ALA A 430 -1.35 -6.96 -4.85
CA ALA A 430 -1.48 -5.55 -5.16
C ALA A 430 -1.42 -5.22 -6.67
N LEU A 431 -0.88 -6.12 -7.52
CA LEU A 431 -0.51 -5.82 -8.90
C LEU A 431 -1.71 -5.34 -9.74
N SER A 432 -2.85 -6.02 -9.64
CA SER A 432 -4.05 -5.67 -10.42
C SER A 432 -4.53 -4.25 -10.11
N GLY A 433 -4.71 -3.92 -8.82
CA GLY A 433 -5.15 -2.59 -8.38
C GLY A 433 -4.12 -1.47 -8.55
N THR A 434 -2.83 -1.78 -8.46
CA THR A 434 -1.73 -0.81 -8.61
C THR A 434 -1.40 -0.53 -10.07
N CYS A 435 -1.44 -1.55 -10.93
CA CYS A 435 -0.95 -1.48 -12.30
C CYS A 435 -2.04 -1.74 -13.34
N LEU A 436 -2.70 -2.90 -13.33
CA LEU A 436 -3.57 -3.34 -14.42
C LEU A 436 -4.79 -2.42 -14.60
N VAL A 437 -5.54 -2.17 -13.53
CA VAL A 437 -6.70 -1.26 -13.60
C VAL A 437 -6.29 0.15 -14.00
N ASN A 438 -5.08 0.58 -13.65
CA ASN A 438 -4.54 1.90 -14.00
C ASN A 438 -3.93 1.96 -15.41
N GLY A 439 -4.02 0.90 -16.22
CA GLY A 439 -3.44 0.85 -17.56
C GLY A 439 -1.91 0.84 -17.60
N GLN A 440 -1.25 0.56 -16.48
CA GLN A 440 0.22 0.54 -16.36
C GLN A 440 0.79 -0.82 -16.77
N PHE A 441 0.39 -1.33 -17.95
CA PHE A 441 0.71 -2.69 -18.39
C PHE A 441 2.21 -2.95 -18.54
N LYS A 442 2.95 -1.98 -19.08
CA LYS A 442 4.41 -2.08 -19.16
C LYS A 442 5.05 -2.28 -17.80
N GLU A 443 4.60 -1.53 -16.81
CA GLU A 443 5.10 -1.65 -15.44
C GLU A 443 4.68 -2.97 -14.79
N ALA A 444 3.44 -3.44 -15.02
CA ALA A 444 3.00 -4.76 -14.58
C ALA A 444 3.92 -5.86 -15.11
N ARG A 445 4.23 -5.84 -16.41
CA ARG A 445 5.17 -6.77 -17.04
C ARG A 445 6.57 -6.68 -16.42
N GLU A 446 7.10 -5.49 -16.20
CA GLU A 446 8.42 -5.32 -15.58
C GLU A 446 8.48 -5.92 -14.16
N ILE A 447 7.38 -5.83 -13.38
CA ILE A 447 7.27 -6.45 -12.06
C ILE A 447 7.21 -7.99 -12.20
N ILE A 448 6.35 -8.51 -13.07
CA ILE A 448 6.24 -9.96 -13.34
C ILE A 448 7.59 -10.53 -13.76
N ASP A 449 8.27 -9.88 -14.71
CA ASP A 449 9.58 -10.29 -15.24
C ASP A 449 10.67 -10.27 -14.16
N ASN A 450 10.67 -9.27 -13.29
CA ASN A 450 11.62 -9.19 -12.18
C ASN A 450 11.53 -10.45 -11.31
N PHE A 451 10.33 -10.79 -10.84
CA PHE A 451 10.11 -11.98 -10.02
C PHE A 451 10.33 -13.29 -10.79
N ALA A 452 9.84 -13.39 -12.03
CA ALA A 452 10.03 -14.54 -12.91
C ALA A 452 11.51 -14.86 -13.16
N SER A 453 12.36 -13.84 -13.28
CA SER A 453 13.81 -14.02 -13.46
C SER A 453 14.50 -14.68 -12.26
N MET A 454 13.86 -14.66 -11.08
CA MET A 454 14.36 -15.23 -9.83
C MET A 454 13.72 -16.60 -9.50
N GLN A 455 13.04 -17.23 -10.46
CA GLN A 455 12.46 -18.56 -10.25
C GLN A 455 13.53 -19.60 -9.89
N MET A 456 13.24 -20.46 -8.91
CA MET A 456 14.10 -21.59 -8.58
C MET A 456 14.10 -22.60 -9.74
N THR A 457 15.28 -22.84 -10.32
CA THR A 457 15.44 -23.72 -11.49
C THR A 457 16.21 -25.00 -11.21
N ASP A 458 16.76 -25.16 -10.00
CA ASP A 458 17.42 -26.39 -9.59
C ASP A 458 16.40 -27.53 -9.53
N PRO A 459 16.53 -28.57 -10.39
CA PRO A 459 15.58 -29.67 -10.42
C PRO A 459 15.56 -30.48 -9.12
N ASP A 460 16.62 -30.44 -8.30
CA ASP A 460 16.70 -31.19 -7.04
C ASP A 460 16.23 -30.38 -5.84
N SER A 461 15.96 -29.08 -6.02
CA SER A 461 15.39 -28.24 -4.97
C SER A 461 13.92 -28.58 -4.73
N LEU A 462 13.53 -28.68 -3.45
CA LEU A 462 12.12 -28.73 -3.06
C LEU A 462 11.33 -27.50 -3.52
N ASN A 463 12.03 -26.39 -3.79
CA ASN A 463 11.43 -25.16 -4.26
C ASN A 463 11.38 -25.04 -5.79
N LEU A 464 11.66 -26.11 -6.56
CA LEU A 464 11.63 -26.10 -8.03
C LEU A 464 10.38 -25.37 -8.57
N GLY A 465 10.61 -24.39 -9.44
CA GLY A 465 9.56 -23.62 -10.07
C GLY A 465 8.91 -22.53 -9.19
N ARG A 466 9.28 -22.41 -7.92
CA ARG A 466 8.80 -21.33 -7.05
C ARG A 466 9.52 -20.02 -7.33
N ILE A 467 8.78 -18.93 -7.15
CA ILE A 467 9.23 -17.54 -7.17
C ILE A 467 9.46 -17.09 -5.72
N PRO A 468 10.41 -16.16 -5.47
CA PRO A 468 10.68 -15.74 -4.11
C PRO A 468 9.52 -14.99 -3.46
N ASN A 469 9.31 -15.29 -2.18
CA ASN A 469 8.41 -14.57 -1.30
C ASN A 469 9.02 -13.27 -0.77
N ARG A 470 10.33 -13.21 -0.55
CA ARG A 470 11.01 -11.98 -0.09
C ARG A 470 12.36 -11.83 -0.76
N VAL A 471 12.64 -10.62 -1.25
CA VAL A 471 13.93 -10.23 -1.84
C VAL A 471 14.47 -9.04 -1.06
N THR A 472 15.47 -9.27 -0.21
CA THR A 472 16.14 -8.20 0.57
C THR A 472 17.54 -7.86 0.04
N SER A 473 18.11 -8.77 -0.75
CA SER A 473 19.36 -8.57 -1.49
C SER A 473 19.53 -9.68 -2.52
N LYS A 474 20.53 -9.56 -3.40
CA LYS A 474 20.90 -10.62 -4.36
C LYS A 474 21.33 -11.94 -3.71
N THR A 475 21.68 -11.91 -2.42
CA THR A 475 22.19 -13.07 -1.67
C THR A 475 21.23 -13.57 -0.58
N ASN A 476 20.13 -12.84 -0.33
CA ASN A 476 19.13 -13.19 0.69
C ASN A 476 17.72 -13.17 0.07
N ILE A 477 17.33 -14.34 -0.43
CA ILE A 477 16.09 -14.60 -1.14
C ILE A 477 15.38 -15.76 -0.44
N ILE A 478 14.09 -15.61 -0.14
CA ILE A 478 13.31 -16.60 0.62
C ILE A 478 12.15 -17.13 -0.25
N TYR A 479 11.98 -18.46 -0.35
CA TYR A 479 10.93 -19.14 -1.14
C TYR A 479 9.86 -19.82 -0.27
N ASN A 480 9.58 -19.27 0.91
CA ASN A 480 8.86 -19.94 2.00
C ASN A 480 7.33 -19.81 1.95
N THR A 481 6.72 -19.61 0.77
CA THR A 481 5.26 -19.57 0.61
C THR A 481 4.77 -20.57 -0.43
N THR A 482 3.53 -21.03 -0.23
CA THR A 482 2.82 -21.91 -1.17
C THR A 482 1.85 -21.14 -2.07
N ASP A 483 1.41 -19.95 -1.66
CA ASP A 483 0.46 -19.09 -2.36
C ASP A 483 1.12 -18.03 -3.24
N GLY A 484 2.34 -17.58 -2.91
CA GLY A 484 3.04 -16.53 -3.64
C GLY A 484 3.18 -16.79 -5.14
N THR A 485 3.71 -17.94 -5.55
CA THR A 485 3.84 -18.25 -7.00
C THR A 485 2.48 -18.39 -7.69
N PRO A 486 1.48 -19.09 -7.13
CA PRO A 486 0.13 -19.09 -7.69
C PRO A 486 -0.52 -17.71 -7.84
N TRP A 487 -0.33 -16.78 -6.88
CA TRP A 487 -0.80 -15.40 -7.05
C TRP A 487 -0.15 -14.73 -8.26
N LEU A 488 1.15 -14.88 -8.46
CA LEU A 488 1.81 -14.38 -9.68
C LEU A 488 1.21 -14.98 -10.95
N ILE A 489 0.92 -16.29 -10.96
CA ILE A 489 0.34 -16.96 -12.14
C ILE A 489 -1.05 -16.41 -12.45
N ARG A 490 -1.88 -16.19 -11.44
CA ARG A 490 -3.18 -15.52 -11.59
C ARG A 490 -3.01 -14.12 -12.21
N GLU A 491 -2.04 -13.34 -11.73
CA GLU A 491 -1.75 -12.02 -12.28
C GLU A 491 -1.16 -12.03 -13.70
N ILE A 492 -0.44 -13.09 -14.07
CA ILE A 492 -0.01 -13.32 -15.46
C ILE A 492 -1.24 -13.50 -16.36
N GLY A 493 -2.23 -14.29 -15.92
CA GLY A 493 -3.51 -14.43 -16.60
C GLY A 493 -4.20 -13.09 -16.82
N GLU A 494 -4.40 -12.30 -15.75
CA GLU A 494 -5.01 -10.97 -15.88
C GLU A 494 -4.17 -10.06 -16.78
N TYR A 495 -2.85 -10.03 -16.63
CA TYR A 495 -1.99 -9.19 -17.45
C TYR A 495 -2.19 -9.48 -18.94
N ILE A 496 -2.21 -10.75 -19.34
CA ILE A 496 -2.41 -11.16 -20.74
C ILE A 496 -3.80 -10.74 -21.21
N ASP A 497 -4.83 -10.96 -20.38
CA ASP A 497 -6.21 -10.59 -20.71
C ASP A 497 -6.43 -9.07 -20.79
N TYR A 498 -5.71 -8.28 -20.00
CA TYR A 498 -5.73 -6.82 -20.03
C TYR A 498 -4.91 -6.21 -21.15
N SER A 499 -3.74 -6.77 -21.46
CA SER A 499 -2.77 -6.19 -22.38
C SER A 499 -2.89 -6.72 -23.81
N GLY A 500 -3.35 -7.96 -23.99
CA GLY A 500 -3.32 -8.65 -25.28
C GLY A 500 -1.89 -8.99 -25.76
N ASP A 501 -0.90 -9.02 -24.86
CA ASP A 501 0.52 -9.30 -25.19
C ASP A 501 0.74 -10.81 -25.43
N ASP A 502 0.30 -11.31 -26.59
CA ASP A 502 0.44 -12.71 -27.01
C ASP A 502 1.91 -13.16 -27.12
N GLU A 503 2.81 -12.25 -27.48
CA GLU A 503 4.24 -12.55 -27.53
C GLU A 503 4.78 -12.84 -26.13
N TYR A 504 4.39 -12.03 -25.15
CA TYR A 504 4.73 -12.26 -23.76
C TYR A 504 4.08 -13.52 -23.19
N ALA A 505 2.81 -13.78 -23.51
CA ALA A 505 2.12 -15.00 -23.10
C ALA A 505 2.91 -16.26 -23.52
N LYS A 506 3.45 -16.28 -24.74
CA LYS A 506 4.33 -17.37 -25.20
C LYS A 506 5.67 -17.38 -24.48
N ALA A 507 6.26 -16.22 -24.22
CA ALA A 507 7.56 -16.11 -23.55
C ALA A 507 7.54 -16.57 -22.08
N ILE A 508 6.45 -16.29 -21.35
CA ILE A 508 6.33 -16.62 -19.92
C ILE A 508 5.86 -18.06 -19.66
N TYR A 509 5.29 -18.73 -20.68
CA TYR A 509 4.78 -20.10 -20.58
C TYR A 509 5.75 -21.11 -19.91
N PRO A 510 7.06 -21.15 -20.24
CA PRO A 510 7.98 -22.08 -19.58
C PRO A 510 8.13 -21.86 -18.07
N MET A 511 7.93 -20.64 -17.57
CA MET A 511 7.96 -20.32 -16.14
C MET A 511 6.78 -20.98 -15.43
N VAL A 512 5.56 -20.80 -15.96
CA VAL A 512 4.33 -21.40 -15.42
C VAL A 512 4.39 -22.93 -15.46
N LYS A 513 4.83 -23.50 -16.58
CA LYS A 513 4.99 -24.96 -16.75
C LYS A 513 5.97 -25.55 -15.72
N ARG A 514 7.08 -24.86 -15.43
CA ARG A 514 8.07 -25.29 -14.43
C ARG A 514 7.50 -25.30 -13.01
N PHE A 515 6.67 -24.32 -12.65
CA PHE A 515 6.00 -24.32 -11.35
C PHE A 515 5.11 -25.55 -11.17
N ILE A 516 4.27 -25.86 -12.17
CA ILE A 516 3.40 -27.05 -12.15
C ILE A 516 4.23 -28.32 -12.00
N GLN A 517 5.31 -28.47 -12.76
CA GLN A 517 6.21 -29.62 -12.65
C GLN A 517 6.83 -29.76 -11.25
N GLY A 518 7.21 -28.64 -10.62
CA GLY A 518 7.72 -28.63 -9.25
C GLY A 518 6.67 -29.09 -8.23
N VAL A 519 5.42 -28.63 -8.40
CA VAL A 519 4.28 -29.08 -7.59
C VAL A 519 4.05 -30.57 -7.76
N GLU A 520 3.95 -31.06 -9.00
CA GLU A 520 3.75 -32.49 -9.32
C GLU A 520 4.84 -33.38 -8.73
N LYS A 521 6.09 -32.90 -8.72
CA LYS A 521 7.23 -33.65 -8.20
C LYS A 521 7.26 -33.71 -6.68
N HIS A 522 6.87 -32.64 -5.98
CA HIS A 522 7.17 -32.48 -4.55
C HIS A 522 5.97 -32.30 -3.62
N TYR A 523 4.84 -31.81 -4.13
CA TYR A 523 3.71 -31.35 -3.30
C TYR A 523 2.35 -31.92 -3.69
N LEU A 524 2.21 -32.45 -4.91
CA LEU A 524 0.95 -33.02 -5.38
C LEU A 524 0.66 -34.34 -4.67
N ASP A 525 -0.56 -34.47 -4.15
CA ASP A 525 -1.05 -35.71 -3.56
C ASP A 525 -1.80 -36.57 -4.60
N SER A 526 -2.08 -37.83 -4.27
CA SER A 526 -2.71 -38.78 -5.22
C SER A 526 -4.12 -38.38 -5.68
N ASP A 527 -4.75 -37.44 -4.98
CA ASP A 527 -6.07 -36.89 -5.29
C ASP A 527 -6.01 -35.63 -6.17
N GLY A 528 -4.82 -35.23 -6.63
CA GLY A 528 -4.60 -34.04 -7.46
C GLY A 528 -4.56 -32.72 -6.67
N LEU A 529 -4.73 -32.75 -5.34
CA LEU A 529 -4.64 -31.58 -4.48
C LEU A 529 -3.20 -31.35 -4.00
N ILE A 530 -2.86 -30.10 -3.70
CA ILE A 530 -1.49 -29.73 -3.30
C ILE A 530 -1.35 -29.67 -1.78
N LYS A 531 -0.27 -30.29 -1.28
CA LYS A 531 0.15 -30.25 0.13
C LYS A 531 1.06 -29.06 0.40
N HIS A 532 0.94 -28.49 1.58
CA HIS A 532 1.81 -27.41 2.08
C HIS A 532 1.99 -27.47 3.59
N ARG A 533 2.98 -26.76 4.14
CA ARG A 533 3.13 -26.67 5.61
C ARG A 533 2.13 -25.67 6.17
N HIS A 534 1.96 -25.72 7.49
CA HIS A 534 0.98 -24.90 8.18
C HIS A 534 1.08 -23.38 7.93
N PRO A 535 2.24 -22.73 8.06
CA PRO A 535 2.37 -21.28 7.89
C PRO A 535 2.83 -20.86 6.48
N ASP A 536 2.63 -21.70 5.45
CA ASP A 536 3.07 -21.38 4.08
C ASP A 536 2.02 -20.55 3.30
N THR A 537 0.90 -20.16 3.93
CA THR A 537 -0.20 -19.36 3.34
C THR A 537 -0.12 -17.89 3.76
N TRP A 538 -0.97 -17.00 3.25
CA TRP A 538 -1.13 -15.62 3.78
C TRP A 538 -1.32 -15.53 5.31
N MET A 539 -1.84 -16.59 5.94
CA MET A 539 -1.86 -16.73 7.40
C MET A 539 -0.56 -17.33 7.93
N ASP A 540 0.54 -16.55 7.90
CA ASP A 540 1.90 -17.05 8.11
C ASP A 540 2.53 -16.73 9.47
N ALA A 541 1.81 -16.09 10.39
CA ALA A 541 2.36 -15.75 11.70
C ALA A 541 2.92 -16.98 12.45
N LYS A 542 4.14 -16.86 12.99
CA LYS A 542 4.85 -17.93 13.72
C LYS A 542 5.30 -17.51 15.12
N ILE A 543 5.14 -18.41 16.09
CA ILE A 543 5.79 -18.36 17.40
C ILE A 543 7.28 -18.69 17.19
N GLU A 544 8.16 -17.79 17.65
CA GLU A 544 9.62 -17.93 17.55
C GLU A 544 10.12 -18.25 16.12
N GLY A 545 9.40 -17.77 15.09
CA GLY A 545 9.73 -18.02 13.69
C GLY A 545 9.53 -19.47 13.23
N GLN A 546 8.89 -20.33 14.03
CA GLN A 546 8.88 -21.78 13.82
C GLN A 546 7.50 -22.44 13.88
N ILE A 547 6.71 -22.16 14.92
CA ILE A 547 5.43 -22.86 15.18
C ILE A 547 4.28 -21.96 14.70
N PRO A 548 3.32 -22.45 13.89
CA PRO A 548 2.25 -21.61 13.37
C PRO A 548 1.28 -21.15 14.47
N TRP A 549 0.89 -19.88 14.46
CA TRP A 549 -0.24 -19.39 15.26
C TRP A 549 -1.58 -19.93 14.74
N SER A 550 -1.71 -20.03 13.41
CA SER A 550 -2.92 -20.47 12.71
C SER A 550 -2.61 -21.62 11.75
N PRO A 551 -2.62 -22.89 12.22
CA PRO A 551 -2.22 -24.02 11.38
C PRO A 551 -3.24 -24.32 10.27
N ARG A 552 -2.83 -24.21 8.99
CA ARG A 552 -3.72 -24.44 7.82
C ARG A 552 -3.36 -25.57 6.85
N GLY A 553 -2.14 -26.08 6.90
CA GLY A 553 -1.75 -27.29 6.15
C GLY A 553 -2.39 -28.58 6.67
N PRO A 554 -2.29 -29.72 5.96
CA PRO A 554 -1.61 -29.85 4.69
C PRO A 554 -2.36 -29.29 3.48
N LYS A 555 -3.69 -29.14 3.51
CA LYS A 555 -4.47 -28.67 2.35
C LYS A 555 -5.48 -27.59 2.75
N ALA A 556 -5.26 -26.33 2.39
CA ALA A 556 -6.18 -25.22 2.63
C ALA A 556 -7.01 -24.87 1.37
N ASN A 557 -8.24 -24.38 1.56
CA ASN A 557 -9.20 -24.18 0.47
C ASN A 557 -8.77 -23.15 -0.60
N ASP A 558 -8.31 -21.98 -0.16
CA ASP A 558 -7.76 -20.90 -0.98
C ASP A 558 -6.51 -21.33 -1.73
N ILE A 559 -5.68 -22.18 -1.12
CA ILE A 559 -4.51 -22.77 -1.78
C ILE A 559 -4.92 -23.72 -2.92
N GLN A 560 -5.99 -24.49 -2.72
CA GLN A 560 -6.51 -25.33 -3.81
C GLN A 560 -7.18 -24.49 -4.92
N ALA A 561 -7.82 -23.37 -4.57
CA ALA A 561 -8.35 -22.43 -5.56
C ALA A 561 -7.25 -21.77 -6.40
N LEU A 562 -6.15 -21.35 -5.75
CA LEU A 562 -4.96 -20.85 -6.42
C LEU A 562 -4.29 -21.90 -7.30
N TRP A 563 -4.25 -23.15 -6.85
CA TRP A 563 -3.75 -24.27 -7.65
C TRP A 563 -4.61 -24.50 -8.90
N PHE A 564 -5.92 -24.58 -8.71
CA PHE A 564 -6.89 -24.70 -9.80
C PHE A 564 -6.71 -23.57 -10.81
N GLU A 565 -6.59 -22.32 -10.36
CA GLU A 565 -6.37 -21.18 -11.25
C GLU A 565 -5.03 -21.24 -11.98
N SER A 566 -3.97 -21.69 -11.30
CA SER A 566 -2.66 -21.88 -11.94
C SER A 566 -2.71 -22.88 -13.10
N LEU A 567 -3.50 -23.95 -12.94
CA LEU A 567 -3.74 -24.93 -14.01
C LEU A 567 -4.59 -24.35 -15.15
N GLN A 568 -5.56 -23.49 -14.87
CA GLN A 568 -6.34 -22.80 -15.90
C GLN A 568 -5.47 -21.89 -16.75
N VAL A 569 -4.65 -21.04 -16.10
CA VAL A 569 -3.70 -20.15 -16.81
C VAL A 569 -2.70 -20.98 -17.61
N ALA A 570 -2.16 -22.05 -17.04
CA ALA A 570 -1.25 -22.93 -17.77
C ALA A 570 -1.89 -23.57 -18.99
N LYS A 571 -3.18 -23.92 -18.92
CA LYS A 571 -3.93 -24.48 -20.06
C LYS A 571 -4.11 -23.43 -21.15
N GLN A 572 -4.51 -22.21 -20.80
CA GLN A 572 -4.61 -21.08 -21.74
C GLN A 572 -3.26 -20.82 -22.44
N LEU A 573 -2.16 -20.81 -21.69
CA LEU A 573 -0.82 -20.65 -22.26
C LEU A 573 -0.42 -21.83 -23.15
N ALA A 574 -0.77 -23.06 -22.77
CA ALA A 574 -0.51 -24.25 -23.58
C ALA A 574 -1.30 -24.24 -24.90
N GLU A 575 -2.54 -23.74 -24.89
CA GLU A 575 -3.37 -23.52 -26.09
C GLU A 575 -2.69 -22.51 -27.04
N LEU A 576 -2.21 -21.37 -26.52
CA LEU A 576 -1.46 -20.37 -27.29
C LEU A 576 -0.14 -20.90 -27.87
N ASN A 577 0.48 -21.88 -27.20
CA ASN A 577 1.71 -22.54 -27.62
C ASN A 577 1.49 -23.85 -28.42
N GLN A 578 0.24 -24.24 -28.66
CA GLN A 578 -0.14 -25.46 -29.37
C GLN A 578 0.44 -26.75 -28.75
N ASP A 579 0.58 -26.79 -27.42
CA ASP A 579 1.13 -27.93 -26.66
C ASP A 579 0.03 -28.94 -26.31
N SER A 580 -0.45 -29.69 -27.31
CA SER A 580 -1.63 -30.56 -27.19
C SER A 580 -1.52 -31.64 -26.11
N GLU A 581 -0.36 -32.26 -25.96
CA GLU A 581 -0.12 -33.29 -24.94
C GLU A 581 -0.26 -32.72 -23.52
N TYR A 582 0.28 -31.51 -23.30
CA TYR A 582 0.17 -30.86 -22.00
C TYR A 582 -1.26 -30.34 -21.73
N ILE A 583 -2.00 -29.92 -22.75
CA ILE A 583 -3.42 -29.55 -22.62
C ILE A 583 -4.25 -30.73 -22.12
N ASP A 584 -4.06 -31.93 -22.68
CA ASP A 584 -4.78 -33.13 -22.27
C ASP A 584 -4.44 -33.53 -20.83
N HIS A 585 -3.17 -33.44 -20.45
CA HIS A 585 -2.71 -33.66 -19.08
C HIS A 585 -3.34 -32.67 -18.09
N LEU A 586 -3.28 -31.38 -18.38
CA LEU A 586 -3.90 -30.33 -17.57
C LEU A 586 -5.41 -30.51 -17.45
N HIS A 587 -6.09 -30.91 -18.52
CA HIS A 587 -7.53 -31.20 -18.49
C HIS A 587 -7.88 -32.34 -17.54
N SER A 588 -7.09 -33.43 -17.55
CA SER A 588 -7.27 -34.55 -16.61
C SER A 588 -7.05 -34.10 -15.17
N LEU A 589 -5.98 -33.33 -14.92
CA LEU A 589 -5.63 -32.85 -13.58
C LEU A 589 -6.67 -31.85 -13.04
N LEU A 590 -7.13 -30.91 -13.86
CA LEU A 590 -8.23 -29.99 -13.51
C LEU A 590 -9.49 -30.75 -13.12
N SER A 591 -9.88 -31.75 -13.91
CA SER A 591 -11.05 -32.60 -13.61
C SER A 591 -10.90 -33.32 -12.27
N GLN A 592 -9.71 -33.85 -11.99
CA GLN A 592 -9.41 -34.51 -10.71
C GLN A 592 -9.47 -33.53 -9.54
N VAL A 593 -8.86 -32.33 -9.67
CA VAL A 593 -8.90 -31.27 -8.65
C VAL A 593 -10.33 -30.87 -8.34
N THR A 594 -11.16 -30.58 -9.35
CA THR A 594 -12.56 -30.17 -9.14
C THR A 594 -13.36 -31.26 -8.44
N SER A 595 -13.19 -32.52 -8.83
CA SER A 595 -13.88 -33.66 -8.19
C SER A 595 -13.43 -33.85 -6.75
N SER A 596 -12.11 -33.91 -6.50
CA SER A 596 -11.54 -34.11 -5.16
C SER A 596 -11.86 -32.96 -4.21
N PHE A 597 -11.83 -31.72 -4.71
CA PHE A 597 -12.19 -30.55 -3.91
C PHE A 597 -13.65 -30.63 -3.47
N SER A 598 -14.57 -30.90 -4.41
CA SER A 598 -15.99 -31.02 -4.11
C SER A 598 -16.31 -32.17 -3.15
N ASP A 599 -15.66 -33.32 -3.30
CA ASP A 599 -15.87 -34.50 -2.44
C ASP A 599 -15.34 -34.29 -1.02
N LYS A 600 -14.17 -33.64 -0.86
CA LYS A 600 -13.46 -33.58 0.42
C LYS A 600 -13.68 -32.31 1.22
N PHE A 601 -13.88 -31.17 0.57
CA PHE A 601 -14.03 -29.88 1.27
C PHE A 601 -15.47 -29.50 1.56
N TRP A 602 -16.44 -30.00 0.79
CA TRP A 602 -17.85 -29.62 0.97
C TRP A 602 -18.60 -30.64 1.82
N ASP A 603 -19.18 -30.18 2.93
CA ASP A 603 -20.12 -30.97 3.72
C ASP A 603 -21.55 -30.70 3.25
N GLY A 604 -22.16 -31.69 2.60
CA GLY A 604 -23.54 -31.59 2.13
C GLY A 604 -24.60 -31.62 3.24
N ASP A 605 -24.27 -32.12 4.43
CA ASP A 605 -25.20 -32.19 5.57
C ASP A 605 -25.14 -30.89 6.39
N GLN A 606 -23.94 -30.34 6.61
CA GLN A 606 -23.74 -29.08 7.32
C GLN A 606 -23.83 -27.84 6.42
N LEU A 607 -23.84 -28.03 5.09
CA LEU A 607 -23.84 -26.97 4.07
C LEU A 607 -22.69 -25.98 4.29
N ARG A 608 -21.48 -26.52 4.50
CA ARG A 608 -20.30 -25.76 4.90
C ARG A 608 -19.06 -26.24 4.17
N LEU A 609 -18.24 -25.29 3.74
CA LEU A 609 -16.92 -25.57 3.20
C LEU A 609 -15.91 -25.69 4.35
N ALA A 610 -15.07 -26.72 4.31
CA ALA A 610 -13.91 -26.82 5.17
C ALA A 610 -12.92 -25.68 4.85
N ASP A 611 -12.33 -25.08 5.89
CA ASP A 611 -11.20 -24.16 5.72
C ASP A 611 -9.95 -24.90 5.24
N ARG A 612 -9.74 -26.10 5.81
CA ARG A 612 -8.63 -26.98 5.48
C ARG A 612 -9.01 -28.45 5.66
N LEU A 613 -8.20 -29.31 5.08
CA LEU A 613 -8.08 -30.72 5.43
C LEU A 613 -6.79 -30.92 6.23
N GLY A 614 -6.95 -31.50 7.42
CA GLY A 614 -5.86 -31.93 8.30
C GLY A 614 -5.20 -33.22 7.84
N GLU A 615 -4.43 -33.84 8.74
CA GLU A 615 -3.87 -35.17 8.52
C GLU A 615 -4.97 -36.19 8.23
N ASN A 616 -4.72 -37.11 7.29
CA ASN A 616 -5.70 -38.09 6.79
C ASN A 616 -6.99 -37.44 6.24
N ASP A 617 -6.88 -36.24 5.66
CA ASP A 617 -7.98 -35.47 5.09
C ASP A 617 -9.14 -35.17 6.07
N VAL A 618 -8.85 -35.05 7.37
CA VAL A 618 -9.86 -34.65 8.37
C VAL A 618 -10.25 -33.19 8.18
N ALA A 619 -11.50 -32.93 7.81
CA ALA A 619 -12.02 -31.59 7.57
C ALA A 619 -12.09 -30.72 8.83
N ASP A 620 -11.66 -29.46 8.69
CA ASP A 620 -11.82 -28.40 9.68
C ASP A 620 -12.80 -27.36 9.15
N TYR A 621 -13.97 -27.25 9.78
CA TYR A 621 -15.06 -26.38 9.35
C TYR A 621 -15.06 -24.99 10.01
N SER A 622 -13.90 -24.54 10.51
CA SER A 622 -13.72 -23.15 10.92
C SER A 622 -14.12 -22.19 9.80
N VAL A 623 -14.90 -21.15 10.10
CA VAL A 623 -15.29 -20.15 9.09
C VAL A 623 -14.28 -19.02 9.08
N ARG A 624 -13.76 -18.77 7.88
CA ARG A 624 -12.69 -17.81 7.57
C ARG A 624 -12.94 -17.15 6.22
N PRO A 625 -12.41 -15.94 5.97
CA PRO A 625 -12.62 -15.22 4.72
C PRO A 625 -12.04 -15.94 3.49
N ASN A 626 -11.12 -16.91 3.69
CA ASN A 626 -10.54 -17.76 2.65
C ASN A 626 -11.59 -18.51 1.81
N GLN A 627 -12.76 -18.79 2.37
CA GLN A 627 -13.88 -19.37 1.62
C GLN A 627 -14.37 -18.40 0.52
N LEU A 628 -14.38 -17.10 0.77
CA LEU A 628 -14.74 -16.10 -0.26
C LEU A 628 -13.64 -15.99 -1.33
N MET A 629 -12.36 -16.14 -0.95
CA MET A 629 -11.25 -16.23 -1.90
C MET A 629 -11.42 -17.44 -2.84
N THR A 630 -11.89 -18.57 -2.31
CA THR A 630 -12.17 -19.78 -3.12
C THR A 630 -13.16 -19.50 -4.27
N LEU A 631 -14.10 -18.57 -4.09
CA LEU A 631 -15.08 -18.17 -5.12
C LEU A 631 -14.53 -17.20 -6.17
N THR A 632 -13.55 -16.38 -5.76
CA THR A 632 -13.14 -15.15 -6.45
C THR A 632 -11.74 -15.20 -7.04
N ILE A 633 -10.88 -16.11 -6.56
CA ILE A 633 -9.59 -16.42 -7.18
C ILE A 633 -9.80 -16.90 -8.63
N PRO A 634 -10.69 -17.89 -8.92
CA PRO A 634 -10.87 -18.35 -10.29
C PRO A 634 -11.57 -17.31 -11.18
N GLN A 635 -10.91 -16.93 -12.27
CA GLN A 635 -11.33 -15.79 -13.10
C GLN A 635 -12.35 -16.18 -14.18
N THR A 636 -12.12 -17.30 -14.86
CA THR A 636 -12.90 -17.74 -16.01
C THR A 636 -13.86 -18.87 -15.66
N THR A 637 -13.33 -20.03 -15.23
CA THR A 637 -14.14 -21.17 -14.75
C THR A 637 -14.20 -21.19 -13.23
N LYS A 638 -15.35 -21.57 -12.67
CA LYS A 638 -15.56 -21.67 -11.23
C LYS A 638 -15.20 -23.05 -10.69
N LEU A 639 -14.55 -23.08 -9.52
CA LEU A 639 -14.18 -24.31 -8.81
C LEU A 639 -15.38 -25.00 -8.14
N VAL A 640 -16.36 -24.22 -7.69
CA VAL A 640 -17.57 -24.72 -7.02
C VAL A 640 -18.83 -24.27 -7.76
N SER A 641 -19.92 -25.01 -7.57
CA SER A 641 -21.21 -24.65 -8.15
C SER A 641 -21.76 -23.35 -7.52
N PRO A 642 -22.60 -22.59 -8.24
CA PRO A 642 -23.27 -21.44 -7.66
C PRO A 642 -24.07 -21.75 -6.39
N ASP A 643 -24.65 -22.94 -6.29
CA ASP A 643 -25.42 -23.37 -5.10
C ASP A 643 -24.54 -23.52 -3.86
N VAL A 644 -23.38 -24.19 -3.99
CA VAL A 644 -22.40 -24.25 -2.90
C VAL A 644 -21.91 -22.85 -2.53
N GLY A 645 -21.64 -22.01 -3.53
CA GLY A 645 -21.12 -20.67 -3.27
C GLY A 645 -22.09 -19.73 -2.56
N GLN A 646 -23.41 -19.80 -2.77
CA GLN A 646 -24.36 -19.00 -1.97
C GLN A 646 -24.30 -19.38 -0.47
N HIS A 647 -24.10 -20.66 -0.15
CA HIS A 647 -23.90 -21.09 1.24
C HIS A 647 -22.60 -20.55 1.84
N MET A 648 -21.51 -20.56 1.07
CA MET A 648 -20.23 -19.98 1.49
C MET A 648 -20.36 -18.47 1.76
N VAL A 649 -21.03 -17.72 0.87
CA VAL A 649 -21.30 -16.29 1.07
C VAL A 649 -22.11 -16.05 2.34
N LYS A 650 -23.22 -16.78 2.52
CA LYS A 650 -24.06 -16.66 3.73
C LYS A 650 -23.27 -16.92 5.00
N ASN A 651 -22.54 -18.03 5.05
CA ASN A 651 -21.79 -18.45 6.23
C ASN A 651 -20.72 -17.42 6.61
N CYS A 652 -19.93 -16.94 5.64
CA CYS A 652 -18.91 -15.92 5.90
C CYS A 652 -19.51 -14.59 6.32
N VAL A 653 -20.54 -14.10 5.62
CA VAL A 653 -21.07 -12.76 5.89
C VAL A 653 -21.75 -12.68 7.25
N GLU A 654 -22.57 -13.67 7.61
CA GLU A 654 -23.29 -13.66 8.89
C GLU A 654 -22.39 -13.92 10.11
N GLN A 655 -21.20 -14.52 9.92
CA GLN A 655 -20.30 -14.88 11.01
C GLN A 655 -19.07 -13.96 11.12
N LEU A 656 -18.63 -13.38 10.01
CA LEU A 656 -17.35 -12.65 9.93
C LEU A 656 -17.49 -11.17 9.58
N LEU A 657 -18.51 -10.79 8.80
CA LEU A 657 -18.55 -9.46 8.19
C LEU A 657 -19.27 -8.45 9.08
N PHE A 658 -18.50 -7.59 9.74
CA PHE A 658 -19.01 -6.41 10.43
C PHE A 658 -19.11 -5.22 9.46
N PRO A 659 -19.83 -4.13 9.81
CA PRO A 659 -19.96 -2.96 8.95
C PRO A 659 -18.62 -2.32 8.53
N TRP A 660 -17.56 -2.51 9.32
CA TRP A 660 -16.22 -1.96 9.08
C TRP A 660 -15.21 -2.93 8.46
N GLY A 661 -15.56 -4.21 8.31
CA GLY A 661 -14.66 -5.19 7.69
C GLY A 661 -14.93 -6.64 8.09
N ILE A 662 -14.24 -7.55 7.42
CA ILE A 662 -14.38 -8.99 7.61
C ILE A 662 -13.33 -9.54 8.58
N CYS A 663 -13.78 -10.25 9.61
CA CYS A 663 -12.90 -10.90 10.58
C CYS A 663 -12.16 -12.09 9.94
N SER A 664 -10.91 -12.32 10.37
CA SER A 664 -10.11 -13.47 9.90
C SER A 664 -10.55 -14.82 10.46
N LEU A 665 -11.45 -14.83 11.46
CA LEU A 665 -12.00 -16.02 12.10
C LEU A 665 -13.38 -15.72 12.70
N ASP A 666 -14.26 -16.72 12.73
CA ASP A 666 -15.58 -16.64 13.38
C ASP A 666 -15.47 -16.26 14.86
N GLN A 667 -16.24 -15.24 15.28
CA GLN A 667 -16.30 -14.78 16.67
C GLN A 667 -16.76 -15.85 17.68
N TYR A 668 -17.45 -16.89 17.20
CA TYR A 668 -17.87 -18.02 18.03
C TYR A 668 -16.79 -19.12 18.13
N HIS A 669 -15.70 -19.02 17.38
CA HIS A 669 -14.58 -19.96 17.50
C HIS A 669 -13.81 -19.73 18.82
N GLN A 670 -13.33 -20.82 19.42
CA GLN A 670 -12.62 -20.79 20.72
C GLN A 670 -11.27 -20.05 20.69
N ASP A 671 -10.67 -19.93 19.49
CA ASP A 671 -9.39 -19.24 19.29
C ASP A 671 -9.59 -17.80 18.81
N PHE A 672 -10.82 -17.28 18.80
CA PHE A 672 -11.09 -15.90 18.36
C PHE A 672 -10.49 -14.85 19.32
N HIS A 673 -9.80 -13.86 18.75
CA HIS A 673 -9.21 -12.72 19.43
C HIS A 673 -9.88 -11.43 18.92
N PRO A 674 -10.63 -10.71 19.77
CA PRO A 674 -11.36 -9.51 19.34
C PRO A 674 -10.48 -8.28 19.12
N TYR A 675 -9.27 -8.26 19.68
CA TYR A 675 -8.34 -7.12 19.65
C TYR A 675 -6.98 -7.58 19.14
N HIS A 676 -6.36 -6.82 18.24
CA HIS A 676 -5.12 -7.20 17.59
C HIS A 676 -3.90 -6.83 18.43
N ASP A 677 -3.71 -5.54 18.72
CA ASP A 677 -2.49 -5.01 19.34
C ASP A 677 -2.75 -4.38 20.72
N ASN A 678 -1.68 -4.01 21.44
CA ASN A 678 -1.71 -3.35 22.75
C ASN A 678 -2.44 -4.15 23.84
N ARG A 679 -2.33 -5.48 23.78
CA ARG A 679 -2.85 -6.40 24.80
C ARG A 679 -1.75 -6.88 25.72
N SER A 680 -2.07 -7.00 27.01
CA SER A 680 -1.15 -7.53 28.01
C SER A 680 -1.28 -9.04 28.19
N GLU A 681 -2.41 -9.58 27.74
CA GLU A 681 -2.81 -10.97 27.91
C GLU A 681 -2.11 -11.90 26.91
N TYR A 682 -1.75 -11.39 25.72
CA TYR A 682 -1.15 -12.16 24.63
C TYR A 682 -0.33 -11.29 23.68
N HIS A 683 0.53 -11.93 22.88
CA HIS A 683 1.25 -11.31 21.78
C HIS A 683 0.34 -11.04 20.58
N LYS A 684 0.50 -9.90 19.88
CA LYS A 684 -0.36 -9.49 18.76
C LYS A 684 -0.48 -10.54 17.63
N ASP A 685 0.61 -11.26 17.33
CA ASP A 685 0.63 -12.33 16.33
C ASP A 685 -0.35 -13.48 16.63
N ALA A 686 -0.75 -13.66 17.90
CA ALA A 686 -1.78 -14.62 18.27
C ALA A 686 -3.15 -14.26 17.68
N ALA A 687 -3.44 -12.96 17.60
CA ALA A 687 -4.69 -12.40 17.08
C ALA A 687 -4.65 -12.17 15.56
N TYR A 688 -3.47 -11.94 14.99
CA TYR A 688 -3.24 -11.49 13.60
C TYR A 688 -4.06 -12.23 12.53
N HIS A 689 -4.23 -13.54 12.66
CA HIS A 689 -5.10 -14.34 11.77
C HIS A 689 -6.18 -15.12 12.53
N ASN A 690 -6.57 -14.68 13.73
CA ASN A 690 -7.56 -15.35 14.55
C ASN A 690 -8.63 -14.38 15.07
N GLY A 691 -9.00 -13.37 14.29
CA GLY A 691 -10.10 -12.46 14.60
C GLY A 691 -9.89 -11.08 13.99
N THR A 692 -8.64 -10.60 13.98
CA THR A 692 -8.23 -9.34 13.35
C THR A 692 -8.82 -9.17 11.95
N ILE A 693 -9.29 -7.96 11.66
CA ILE A 693 -9.80 -7.57 10.34
C ILE A 693 -8.61 -7.07 9.51
N TRP A 694 -8.53 -7.53 8.26
CA TRP A 694 -7.52 -7.10 7.28
C TRP A 694 -8.19 -6.30 6.18
N GLY A 695 -7.64 -5.14 5.83
CA GLY A 695 -8.23 -4.26 4.81
C GLY A 695 -8.41 -4.95 3.46
N TRP A 696 -7.37 -5.64 2.97
CA TRP A 696 -7.38 -6.31 1.66
C TRP A 696 -8.41 -7.46 1.56
N ASN A 697 -8.78 -8.12 2.67
CA ASN A 697 -9.81 -9.16 2.67
C ASN A 697 -11.19 -8.61 2.28
N ALA A 698 -11.40 -7.30 2.41
CA ALA A 698 -12.61 -6.67 1.89
C ALA A 698 -12.72 -6.78 0.37
N GLY A 699 -11.59 -6.83 -0.36
CA GLY A 699 -11.56 -6.95 -1.81
C GLY A 699 -12.31 -8.17 -2.34
N PHE A 700 -11.90 -9.35 -1.87
CA PHE A 700 -12.57 -10.62 -2.19
C PHE A 700 -13.97 -10.72 -1.60
N THR A 701 -14.25 -10.03 -0.50
CA THR A 701 -15.59 -9.97 0.09
C THR A 701 -16.55 -9.18 -0.80
N VAL A 702 -16.13 -8.01 -1.29
CA VAL A 702 -16.90 -7.21 -2.26
C VAL A 702 -17.12 -8.01 -3.54
N SER A 703 -16.05 -8.63 -4.09
CA SER A 703 -16.17 -9.46 -5.29
C SER A 703 -17.16 -10.62 -5.11
N ALA A 704 -17.13 -11.31 -3.96
CA ALA A 704 -18.06 -12.40 -3.68
C ALA A 704 -19.50 -11.89 -3.52
N LEU A 705 -19.73 -10.80 -2.78
CA LEU A 705 -21.07 -10.23 -2.63
C LEU A 705 -21.63 -9.78 -3.99
N VAL A 706 -20.82 -9.11 -4.81
CA VAL A 706 -21.21 -8.65 -6.16
C VAL A 706 -21.51 -9.83 -7.09
N GLN A 707 -20.72 -10.91 -7.05
CA GLN A 707 -20.96 -12.12 -7.86
C GLN A 707 -22.30 -12.81 -7.53
N TYR A 708 -22.82 -12.61 -6.31
CA TYR A 708 -24.05 -13.23 -5.80
C TYR A 708 -25.20 -12.22 -5.62
N ASP A 709 -25.21 -11.15 -6.42
CA ASP A 709 -26.28 -10.14 -6.47
C ASP A 709 -26.53 -9.42 -5.13
N GLN A 710 -25.47 -9.22 -4.32
CA GLN A 710 -25.49 -8.49 -3.05
C GLN A 710 -24.69 -7.17 -3.11
N GLN A 711 -24.69 -6.50 -4.27
CA GLN A 711 -23.91 -5.29 -4.52
C GLN A 711 -24.23 -4.12 -3.57
N ASP A 712 -25.46 -4.01 -3.06
CA ASP A 712 -25.83 -2.97 -2.08
C ASP A 712 -25.20 -3.21 -0.71
N LEU A 713 -25.16 -4.48 -0.25
CA LEU A 713 -24.46 -4.83 0.98
C LEU A 713 -22.95 -4.65 0.83
N ALA A 714 -22.40 -5.04 -0.33
CA ALA A 714 -21.02 -4.78 -0.68
C ALA A 714 -20.71 -3.27 -0.66
N TYR A 715 -21.61 -2.46 -1.21
CA TYR A 715 -21.42 -1.01 -1.27
C TYR A 715 -21.45 -0.37 0.12
N ARG A 716 -22.29 -0.86 1.04
CA ARG A 716 -22.25 -0.39 2.44
C ARG A 716 -20.89 -0.63 3.10
N LEU A 717 -20.25 -1.77 2.83
CA LEU A 717 -18.87 -2.03 3.26
C LEU A 717 -17.89 -1.05 2.58
N SER A 718 -17.97 -0.90 1.26
CA SER A 718 -17.12 0.02 0.48
C SER A 718 -17.24 1.48 0.93
N LYS A 719 -18.42 1.90 1.40
CA LYS A 719 -18.64 3.21 2.02
C LYS A 719 -17.98 3.36 3.38
N ASN A 720 -17.97 2.31 4.19
CA ASN A 720 -17.22 2.34 5.45
C ASN A 720 -15.71 2.44 5.17
N LEU A 721 -15.19 1.64 4.24
CA LEU A 721 -13.79 1.71 3.81
C LEU A 721 -13.43 3.08 3.21
N ALA A 722 -14.35 3.72 2.48
CA ALA A 722 -14.16 5.09 2.00
C ALA A 722 -13.93 6.09 3.15
N LYS A 723 -14.71 5.97 4.24
CA LYS A 723 -14.55 6.80 5.43
C LYS A 723 -13.22 6.54 6.14
N GLN A 724 -12.79 5.27 6.22
CA GLN A 724 -11.48 4.92 6.77
C GLN A 724 -10.38 5.63 5.97
N LEU A 725 -10.38 5.45 4.64
CA LEU A 725 -9.38 6.01 3.75
C LEU A 725 -9.32 7.54 3.78
N LEU A 726 -10.48 8.20 3.85
CA LEU A 726 -10.56 9.66 3.77
C LEU A 726 -10.47 10.38 5.11
N GLY A 727 -10.82 9.71 6.21
CA GLY A 727 -11.04 10.35 7.51
C GLY A 727 -10.19 9.82 8.67
N GLN A 728 -9.67 8.60 8.57
CA GLN A 728 -8.97 7.92 9.67
C GLN A 728 -7.46 7.82 9.37
N GLY A 729 -6.68 7.63 10.45
CA GLY A 729 -5.24 7.41 10.38
C GLY A 729 -4.51 8.35 9.44
N HIS A 730 -3.60 7.77 8.64
CA HIS A 730 -2.94 8.46 7.53
C HIS A 730 -3.95 8.63 6.38
N ARG A 731 -4.49 9.83 6.26
CA ARG A 731 -5.55 10.12 5.29
C ARG A 731 -5.05 9.97 3.85
N GLY A 732 -5.92 9.48 2.97
CA GLY A 732 -5.62 9.19 1.58
C GLY A 732 -5.08 7.77 1.33
N THR A 733 -4.90 6.96 2.38
CA THR A 733 -4.47 5.56 2.29
C THR A 733 -5.20 4.69 3.33
N MET A 734 -4.89 3.40 3.43
CA MET A 734 -5.54 2.47 4.35
C MET A 734 -4.52 1.77 5.25
N SER A 735 -4.88 1.59 6.51
CA SER A 735 -4.14 0.78 7.47
C SER A 735 -4.22 -0.71 7.15
N GLU A 736 -3.33 -1.49 7.77
CA GLU A 736 -3.24 -2.93 7.57
C GLU A 736 -4.35 -3.70 8.29
N ASN A 737 -4.58 -3.37 9.55
CA ASN A 737 -5.49 -4.11 10.41
C ASN A 737 -6.41 -3.21 11.22
N LEU A 738 -7.58 -3.75 11.54
CA LEU A 738 -8.48 -3.23 12.55
C LEU A 738 -8.71 -4.27 13.64
N ASP A 739 -8.96 -3.79 14.87
CA ASP A 739 -9.60 -4.63 15.88
C ASP A 739 -10.95 -5.14 15.34
N ALA A 740 -11.28 -6.39 15.69
CA ALA A 740 -12.57 -6.95 15.29
C ALA A 740 -13.71 -6.24 16.02
N PHE A 741 -13.54 -6.00 17.32
CA PHE A 741 -14.56 -5.39 18.17
C PHE A 741 -14.27 -3.89 18.34
N GLN A 742 -15.09 -3.06 17.72
CA GLN A 742 -14.94 -1.61 17.70
C GLN A 742 -15.93 -0.96 18.68
N ALA A 743 -15.42 -0.18 19.64
CA ALA A 743 -16.27 0.49 20.62
C ALA A 743 -17.02 1.70 20.03
N ASP A 744 -16.47 2.27 18.96
CA ASP A 744 -17.01 3.42 18.22
C ASP A 744 -16.90 3.12 16.72
N GLU A 745 -18.02 3.16 16.00
CA GLU A 745 -18.07 2.86 14.56
C GLU A 745 -17.52 4.02 13.69
N ASP A 746 -17.39 5.22 14.26
CA ASP A 746 -16.86 6.40 13.59
C ASP A 746 -15.35 6.60 13.86
N ASN A 747 -14.81 6.00 14.92
CA ASN A 747 -13.41 6.06 15.32
C ASN A 747 -12.85 4.65 15.54
N LEU A 748 -12.45 4.00 14.45
CA LEU A 748 -11.99 2.61 14.50
C LEU A 748 -10.55 2.53 15.04
N ILE A 749 -10.26 1.46 15.76
CA ILE A 749 -8.93 1.15 16.26
C ILE A 749 -8.14 0.43 15.17
N GLU A 750 -7.16 1.15 14.62
CA GLU A 750 -6.21 0.67 13.62
C GLU A 750 -4.95 0.07 14.24
N SER A 751 -4.31 -0.84 13.53
CA SER A 751 -3.05 -1.48 13.92
C SER A 751 -2.28 -2.00 12.69
N GLY A 752 -1.04 -2.47 12.90
CA GLY A 752 -0.17 -2.88 11.80
C GLY A 752 0.52 -1.69 11.11
N THR A 753 0.83 -1.81 9.82
CA THR A 753 1.26 -0.68 8.98
C THR A 753 0.13 0.34 8.84
N TYR A 754 0.45 1.63 8.88
CA TYR A 754 -0.55 2.69 8.72
C TYR A 754 -0.94 2.93 7.25
N ALA A 755 -0.13 2.44 6.30
CA ALA A 755 -0.39 2.53 4.87
C ALA A 755 -0.01 1.19 4.22
N GLN A 756 -0.97 0.50 3.61
CA GLN A 756 -0.79 -0.87 3.14
C GLN A 756 -1.17 -1.04 1.66
N ALA A 757 -0.27 -1.61 0.86
CA ALA A 757 -0.38 -1.62 -0.61
C ALA A 757 -1.59 -2.42 -1.11
N TRP A 758 -1.66 -3.72 -0.79
CA TRP A 758 -2.77 -4.58 -1.20
C TRP A 758 -4.15 -4.12 -0.70
N SER A 759 -4.25 -3.38 0.41
CA SER A 759 -5.55 -2.87 0.89
C SER A 759 -6.10 -1.78 -0.02
N VAL A 760 -5.29 -0.77 -0.36
CA VAL A 760 -5.72 0.28 -1.30
C VAL A 760 -5.87 -0.27 -2.72
N SER A 761 -5.04 -1.24 -3.12
CA SER A 761 -5.11 -1.86 -4.44
C SER A 761 -6.39 -2.68 -4.62
N GLU A 762 -6.78 -3.50 -3.65
CA GLU A 762 -8.03 -4.28 -3.73
C GLU A 762 -9.26 -3.35 -3.76
N TYR A 763 -9.27 -2.28 -2.96
CA TYR A 763 -10.34 -1.27 -2.98
C TYR A 763 -10.46 -0.59 -4.36
N ALA A 764 -9.32 -0.20 -4.94
CA ALA A 764 -9.28 0.38 -6.29
C ALA A 764 -9.72 -0.62 -7.37
N ARG A 765 -9.33 -1.89 -7.24
CA ARG A 765 -9.69 -2.98 -8.16
C ARG A 765 -11.20 -3.20 -8.21
N ASN A 766 -11.88 -3.19 -7.05
CA ASN A 766 -13.32 -3.43 -6.98
C ASN A 766 -14.16 -2.41 -7.76
N ALA A 767 -13.75 -1.15 -7.79
CA ALA A 767 -14.43 -0.10 -8.55
C ALA A 767 -14.60 -0.48 -10.03
N GLN A 768 -13.54 -1.03 -10.63
CA GLN A 768 -13.52 -1.40 -12.05
C GLN A 768 -14.03 -2.83 -12.30
N GLN A 769 -13.47 -3.81 -11.61
CA GLN A 769 -13.70 -5.21 -11.96
C GLN A 769 -15.03 -5.75 -11.44
N ASP A 770 -15.55 -5.16 -10.35
CA ASP A 770 -16.75 -5.66 -9.67
C ASP A 770 -17.96 -4.75 -9.92
N TYR A 771 -17.89 -3.45 -9.57
CA TYR A 771 -19.04 -2.55 -9.76
C TYR A 771 -19.30 -2.18 -11.22
N ILE A 772 -18.30 -1.65 -11.94
CA ILE A 772 -18.43 -1.46 -13.40
C ILE A 772 -18.53 -2.82 -14.11
N GLY A 773 -17.91 -3.85 -13.54
CA GLY A 773 -17.91 -5.20 -14.10
C GLY A 773 -17.10 -5.30 -15.39
N PHE A 774 -16.06 -4.48 -15.52
CA PHE A 774 -15.20 -4.45 -16.71
C PHE A 774 -14.10 -5.50 -16.61
N LYS A 775 -14.11 -6.45 -17.55
CA LYS A 775 -13.14 -7.53 -17.67
C LYS A 775 -12.70 -7.65 -19.13
N PRO A 776 -11.58 -7.03 -19.52
CA PRO A 776 -10.98 -7.28 -20.83
C PRO A 776 -10.44 -8.71 -20.85
N LEU A 777 -10.67 -9.43 -21.93
CA LEU A 777 -10.25 -10.81 -22.21
C LEU A 777 -9.59 -10.83 -23.60
N LEU A 778 -8.55 -10.00 -23.76
CA LEU A 778 -7.94 -9.73 -25.06
C LEU A 778 -7.25 -10.97 -25.66
N SER A 779 -6.84 -11.93 -24.82
CA SER A 779 -6.31 -13.23 -25.25
C SER A 779 -7.28 -14.02 -26.14
N VAL A 780 -8.58 -13.72 -26.05
CA VAL A 780 -9.65 -14.32 -26.86
C VAL A 780 -10.47 -13.23 -27.58
N SER A 781 -9.86 -12.07 -27.83
CA SER A 781 -10.42 -10.93 -28.57
C SER A 781 -11.81 -10.50 -28.07
N LYS A 782 -11.95 -10.38 -26.74
CA LYS A 782 -13.22 -10.03 -26.12
C LYS A 782 -13.07 -9.00 -24.99
N ILE A 783 -14.09 -8.17 -24.80
CA ILE A 783 -14.33 -7.40 -23.56
C ILE A 783 -15.65 -7.86 -22.98
N LYS A 784 -15.66 -8.26 -21.71
CA LYS A 784 -16.88 -8.47 -20.95
C LYS A 784 -17.17 -7.24 -20.10
N LEU A 785 -18.39 -6.73 -20.18
CA LEU A 785 -18.90 -5.65 -19.35
C LEU A 785 -20.19 -6.11 -18.67
N THR A 786 -20.15 -6.25 -17.35
CA THR A 786 -21.29 -6.75 -16.55
C THR A 786 -21.53 -5.84 -15.34
N PRO A 787 -22.09 -4.63 -15.54
CA PRO A 787 -22.28 -3.68 -14.45
C PRO A 787 -23.16 -4.25 -13.34
N ARG A 788 -22.67 -4.18 -12.10
CA ARG A 788 -23.38 -4.58 -10.87
C ARG A 788 -23.43 -3.39 -9.93
N LEU A 789 -24.29 -2.44 -10.30
CA LEU A 789 -24.32 -1.11 -9.71
C LEU A 789 -25.12 -1.09 -8.40
N PRO A 790 -24.60 -0.43 -7.35
CA PRO A 790 -25.39 -0.13 -6.16
C PRO A 790 -26.64 0.69 -6.51
N ASN A 791 -27.75 0.41 -5.84
CA ASN A 791 -29.04 1.04 -6.15
C ASN A 791 -29.05 2.57 -5.95
N CYS A 792 -28.16 3.08 -5.11
CA CYS A 792 -27.98 4.50 -4.84
C CYS A 792 -27.21 5.26 -5.94
N TRP A 793 -26.64 4.57 -6.93
CA TRP A 793 -26.03 5.24 -8.08
C TRP A 793 -27.12 5.65 -9.07
N GLU A 794 -27.16 6.95 -9.37
CA GLU A 794 -28.07 7.54 -10.35
C GLU A 794 -27.35 7.77 -11.68
N THR A 795 -26.06 8.09 -11.62
CA THR A 795 -25.22 8.28 -12.80
C THR A 795 -23.83 7.73 -12.55
N PHE A 796 -23.14 7.34 -13.63
CA PHE A 796 -21.69 7.31 -13.65
C PHE A 796 -21.11 7.59 -15.04
N SER A 797 -19.89 8.11 -15.07
CA SER A 797 -19.02 8.22 -16.24
C SER A 797 -17.72 7.48 -15.95
N ALA A 798 -17.32 6.59 -16.83
CA ALA A 798 -16.10 5.80 -16.67
C ALA A 798 -15.25 5.75 -17.94
N ARG A 799 -13.93 5.77 -17.75
CA ARG A 799 -12.92 5.38 -18.75
C ARG A 799 -12.12 4.23 -18.17
N VAL A 800 -12.16 3.06 -18.80
CA VAL A 800 -11.44 1.86 -18.33
C VAL A 800 -10.41 1.42 -19.39
N PRO A 801 -9.11 1.40 -19.07
CA PRO A 801 -8.05 1.13 -20.05
C PRO A 801 -7.88 -0.37 -20.33
N PHE A 802 -7.47 -0.69 -21.56
CA PHE A 802 -7.06 -2.03 -21.99
C PHE A 802 -6.11 -1.94 -23.19
N GLY A 803 -5.31 -2.98 -23.43
CA GLY A 803 -4.41 -3.07 -24.57
C GLY A 803 -3.42 -1.91 -24.68
N ASP A 804 -2.96 -1.63 -25.90
CA ASP A 804 -2.07 -0.50 -26.17
C ASP A 804 -2.88 0.80 -26.34
N ASN A 805 -2.96 1.59 -25.27
CA ASN A 805 -3.60 2.91 -25.23
C ASN A 805 -5.11 2.94 -25.55
N ASN A 806 -5.79 1.79 -25.62
CA ASN A 806 -7.23 1.71 -25.82
C ASN A 806 -7.98 1.92 -24.49
N ALA A 807 -9.27 2.26 -24.58
CA ALA A 807 -10.14 2.30 -23.43
C ALA A 807 -11.61 2.18 -23.82
N LEU A 808 -12.42 1.68 -22.89
CA LEU A 808 -13.88 1.75 -23.00
C LEU A 808 -14.35 2.98 -22.24
N LEU A 809 -15.15 3.81 -22.90
CA LEU A 809 -15.93 4.87 -22.28
C LEU A 809 -17.34 4.34 -22.01
N VAL A 810 -17.76 4.40 -20.76
CA VAL A 810 -19.07 3.91 -20.32
C VAL A 810 -19.77 5.02 -19.55
N THR A 811 -20.96 5.39 -20.00
CA THR A 811 -21.86 6.23 -19.20
C THR A 811 -23.11 5.47 -18.83
N PHE A 812 -23.64 5.79 -17.66
CA PHE A 812 -24.86 5.26 -17.11
C PHE A 812 -25.69 6.40 -16.55
N GLU A 813 -26.98 6.39 -16.85
CA GLU A 813 -27.96 7.34 -16.34
C GLU A 813 -29.25 6.61 -15.98
N LYS A 814 -29.72 6.81 -14.75
CA LYS A 814 -30.98 6.26 -14.23
C LYS A 814 -31.98 7.39 -14.05
N GLU A 815 -32.95 7.44 -14.93
CA GLU A 815 -34.16 8.26 -14.80
C GLU A 815 -35.28 7.38 -14.23
N GLN A 816 -36.23 7.95 -13.47
CA GLN A 816 -37.27 7.26 -12.68
C GLN A 816 -37.65 5.82 -13.11
N THR A 817 -37.98 5.62 -14.39
CA THR A 817 -38.41 4.34 -14.96
C THR A 817 -37.55 3.83 -16.12
N GLN A 818 -36.47 4.54 -16.45
CA GLN A 818 -35.62 4.29 -17.60
C GLN A 818 -34.15 4.33 -17.21
N THR A 819 -33.39 3.36 -17.68
CA THR A 819 -31.94 3.32 -17.48
C THR A 819 -31.25 3.31 -18.84
N THR A 820 -30.26 4.17 -19.00
CA THR A 820 -29.51 4.32 -20.25
C THR A 820 -28.05 4.00 -20.00
N TYR A 821 -27.49 3.14 -20.86
CA TYR A 821 -26.05 2.90 -20.94
C TYR A 821 -25.55 3.39 -22.29
N THR A 822 -24.42 4.10 -22.32
CA THR A 822 -23.70 4.40 -23.55
C THR A 822 -22.31 3.81 -23.45
N VAL A 823 -21.93 2.99 -24.42
CA VAL A 823 -20.63 2.34 -24.48
C VAL A 823 -19.94 2.76 -25.77
N ASN A 824 -18.72 3.29 -25.64
CA ASN A 824 -17.89 3.70 -26.77
C ASN A 824 -16.46 3.21 -26.57
N THR A 825 -15.74 2.93 -27.65
CA THR A 825 -14.34 2.50 -27.59
C THR A 825 -13.44 3.60 -28.10
N LEU A 826 -12.37 3.91 -27.35
CA LEU A 826 -11.27 4.71 -27.85
C LEU A 826 -10.34 3.81 -28.66
N TYR A 827 -10.17 4.13 -29.94
CA TYR A 827 -9.38 3.38 -30.92
C TYR A 827 -9.90 1.93 -31.11
N PRO A 828 -11.02 1.77 -31.84
CA PRO A 828 -11.66 0.46 -31.99
C PRO A 828 -10.80 -0.53 -32.79
N ALA A 829 -10.95 -1.82 -32.46
CA ALA A 829 -10.33 -2.94 -33.16
C ALA A 829 -11.43 -3.84 -33.77
N PRO A 830 -11.44 -4.09 -35.10
CA PRO A 830 -12.53 -4.83 -35.77
C PRO A 830 -12.76 -6.25 -35.24
N GLU A 831 -11.70 -6.93 -34.81
CA GLU A 831 -11.75 -8.29 -34.28
C GLU A 831 -12.27 -8.38 -32.83
N LEU A 832 -12.32 -7.26 -32.11
CA LEU A 832 -12.67 -7.22 -30.69
C LEU A 832 -14.18 -7.16 -30.48
N LYS A 833 -14.73 -8.13 -29.75
CA LYS A 833 -16.15 -8.22 -29.41
C LYS A 833 -16.44 -7.73 -27.99
N LEU A 834 -17.52 -6.96 -27.84
CA LEU A 834 -18.09 -6.56 -26.56
C LEU A 834 -19.23 -7.52 -26.18
N GLU A 835 -19.08 -8.19 -25.04
CA GLU A 835 -20.14 -8.93 -24.34
C GLU A 835 -20.67 -8.07 -23.20
N LEU A 836 -21.82 -7.44 -23.42
CA LEU A 836 -22.49 -6.56 -22.45
C LEU A 836 -23.68 -7.29 -21.81
N GLN A 837 -23.68 -7.39 -20.48
CA GLN A 837 -24.77 -7.99 -19.70
C GLN A 837 -25.37 -6.94 -18.76
N LEU A 838 -26.65 -6.60 -18.96
CA LEU A 838 -27.36 -5.57 -18.20
C LEU A 838 -28.57 -6.13 -17.47
N GLU A 839 -28.81 -5.68 -16.23
CA GLU A 839 -29.96 -6.12 -15.43
C GLU A 839 -31.27 -5.48 -15.91
N LEU A 840 -32.31 -6.31 -16.08
CA LEU A 840 -33.69 -5.88 -16.41
C LEU A 840 -34.69 -6.69 -15.59
N GLY A 841 -34.94 -6.22 -14.36
CA GLY A 841 -35.82 -6.93 -13.42
C GLY A 841 -35.27 -8.32 -13.07
N CYS A 842 -36.07 -9.36 -13.35
CA CYS A 842 -35.70 -10.77 -13.13
C CYS A 842 -34.94 -11.40 -14.32
N GLU A 843 -34.69 -10.63 -15.37
CA GLU A 843 -33.93 -11.05 -16.55
C GLU A 843 -32.65 -10.21 -16.67
N HIS A 844 -31.72 -10.69 -17.49
CA HIS A 844 -30.59 -9.92 -17.97
C HIS A 844 -30.66 -9.84 -19.49
N LEU A 845 -30.24 -8.70 -20.02
CA LEU A 845 -30.06 -8.47 -21.44
C LEU A 845 -28.59 -8.76 -21.79
N ASP A 846 -28.36 -9.85 -22.50
CA ASP A 846 -27.04 -10.23 -23.02
C ASP A 846 -26.89 -9.73 -24.46
N ILE A 847 -25.95 -8.82 -24.67
CA ILE A 847 -25.62 -8.22 -25.98
C ILE A 847 -24.22 -8.64 -26.39
N ILE A 848 -24.08 -9.04 -27.66
CA ILE A 848 -22.81 -9.26 -28.32
C ILE A 848 -22.73 -8.30 -29.51
N THR A 849 -21.66 -7.54 -29.60
CA THR A 849 -21.46 -6.58 -30.69
C THR A 849 -19.98 -6.29 -30.95
N ASP A 850 -19.68 -5.64 -32.08
CA ASP A 850 -18.38 -5.03 -32.35
C ASP A 850 -18.10 -3.84 -31.42
N THR A 851 -16.83 -3.43 -31.37
CA THR A 851 -16.38 -2.26 -30.61
C THR A 851 -16.19 -1.01 -31.48
N GLU A 852 -16.51 -1.06 -32.77
CA GLU A 852 -16.24 -0.01 -33.77
C GLU A 852 -17.20 1.17 -33.69
N GLN A 853 -18.45 0.91 -33.33
CA GLN A 853 -19.47 1.93 -33.20
C GLN A 853 -19.96 2.04 -31.76
N GLN A 854 -20.22 3.27 -31.32
CA GLN A 854 -20.92 3.52 -30.06
C GLN A 854 -22.22 2.72 -30.00
N LEU A 855 -22.52 2.16 -28.84
CA LEU A 855 -23.79 1.49 -28.54
C LEU A 855 -24.50 2.25 -27.43
N LYS A 856 -25.75 2.65 -27.67
CA LYS A 856 -26.66 3.15 -26.64
C LYS A 856 -27.75 2.11 -26.37
N VAL A 857 -27.84 1.68 -25.13
CA VAL A 857 -28.87 0.74 -24.65
C VAL A 857 -29.80 1.48 -23.70
N THR A 858 -31.10 1.39 -23.95
CA THR A 858 -32.14 1.94 -23.07
C THR A 858 -32.99 0.81 -22.52
N LEU A 859 -33.16 0.76 -21.21
CA LEU A 859 -33.92 -0.24 -20.47
C LEU A 859 -35.12 0.43 -19.80
N SER A 860 -36.32 -0.13 -19.95
CA SER A 860 -37.53 0.32 -19.27
C SER A 860 -37.96 -0.67 -18.19
N SER A 861 -37.94 -0.24 -16.94
CA SER A 861 -38.33 -1.08 -15.80
C SER A 861 -39.84 -1.28 -15.68
N VAL A 862 -40.66 -0.43 -16.32
CA VAL A 862 -42.15 -0.52 -16.28
C VAL A 862 -42.64 -1.71 -17.09
N ASN A 863 -42.16 -1.81 -18.34
CA ASN A 863 -42.62 -2.79 -19.29
C ASN A 863 -41.65 -3.97 -19.44
N GLN A 864 -40.50 -3.93 -18.75
CA GLN A 864 -39.40 -4.89 -18.89
C GLN A 864 -38.96 -5.02 -20.36
N THR A 865 -38.80 -3.87 -21.04
CA THR A 865 -38.40 -3.79 -22.45
C THR A 865 -37.08 -3.07 -22.62
N PHE A 866 -36.38 -3.31 -23.73
CA PHE A 866 -35.16 -2.59 -24.09
C PHE A 866 -35.23 -2.01 -25.52
N SER A 867 -34.40 -1.01 -25.80
CA SER A 867 -34.12 -0.52 -27.15
C SER A 867 -32.62 -0.29 -27.34
N LEU A 868 -32.17 -0.48 -28.58
CA LEU A 868 -30.80 -0.28 -29.04
C LEU A 868 -30.82 0.81 -30.12
N ASP A 869 -29.82 1.68 -30.15
CA ASP A 869 -29.70 2.74 -31.18
C ASP A 869 -29.15 2.23 -32.52
N ARG A 870 -28.62 1.01 -32.55
CA ARG A 870 -28.12 0.33 -33.74
C ARG A 870 -28.34 -1.18 -33.70
N GLU A 871 -28.12 -1.84 -34.84
CA GLU A 871 -28.06 -3.30 -34.91
C GLU A 871 -26.80 -3.85 -34.22
N VAL A 872 -26.95 -5.04 -33.64
CA VAL A 872 -25.91 -5.78 -32.91
C VAL A 872 -25.90 -7.24 -33.36
N ASP A 873 -24.82 -7.97 -33.10
CA ASP A 873 -24.69 -9.37 -33.53
C ASP A 873 -25.72 -10.27 -32.82
N SER A 874 -25.98 -10.01 -31.54
CA SER A 874 -27.00 -10.71 -30.75
C SER A 874 -27.47 -9.84 -29.59
N ALA A 875 -28.77 -9.89 -29.30
CA ALA A 875 -29.37 -9.34 -28.09
C ALA A 875 -30.44 -10.32 -27.58
N LYS A 876 -30.27 -10.85 -26.36
CA LYS A 876 -31.15 -11.88 -25.79
C LYS A 876 -31.50 -11.58 -24.35
N LEU A 877 -32.76 -11.81 -24.00
CA LEU A 877 -33.20 -11.84 -22.62
C LEU A 877 -33.04 -13.26 -22.07
N THR A 878 -32.46 -13.33 -20.89
CA THR A 878 -32.11 -14.56 -20.18
C THR A 878 -32.53 -14.40 -18.73
N THR A 879 -33.10 -15.46 -18.13
CA THR A 879 -33.55 -15.40 -16.75
C THR A 879 -32.34 -15.32 -15.82
N ARG A 880 -32.34 -14.33 -14.91
CA ARG A 880 -31.28 -14.20 -13.92
C ARG A 880 -31.30 -15.39 -12.97
N GLN A 881 -30.11 -15.81 -12.58
CA GLN A 881 -29.98 -16.68 -11.43
C GLN A 881 -30.37 -15.90 -10.16
N HIS A 882 -31.35 -16.42 -9.43
CA HIS A 882 -31.76 -15.88 -8.14
C HIS A 882 -31.13 -16.67 -6.99
N TYR A 883 -30.76 -16.00 -5.90
CA TYR A 883 -30.14 -16.61 -4.72
C TYR A 883 -31.02 -16.37 -3.47
N PRO A 884 -32.16 -17.10 -3.30
CA PRO A 884 -33.10 -16.87 -2.21
C PRO A 884 -32.48 -16.92 -0.80
N LEU A 885 -31.41 -17.69 -0.65
CA LEU A 885 -30.68 -17.83 0.60
C LEU A 885 -30.07 -16.50 1.09
N LEU A 886 -29.86 -15.56 0.16
CA LEU A 886 -29.16 -14.29 0.39
C LEU A 886 -30.10 -13.08 0.43
N ASP A 887 -31.40 -13.24 0.17
CA ASP A 887 -32.37 -12.14 0.07
C ASP A 887 -32.42 -11.24 1.32
N ASN A 888 -32.05 -11.78 2.49
CA ASN A 888 -32.04 -11.08 3.77
C ASN A 888 -30.65 -11.04 4.42
N LEU A 889 -29.59 -11.15 3.61
CA LEU A 889 -28.22 -11.14 4.10
C LEU A 889 -27.90 -9.81 4.78
N THR A 890 -27.32 -9.86 5.98
CA THR A 890 -26.95 -8.67 6.75
C THR A 890 -25.59 -8.84 7.41
N PHE A 891 -24.98 -7.71 7.78
CA PHE A 891 -23.75 -7.73 8.57
C PHE A 891 -23.95 -8.49 9.88
N SER A 892 -22.93 -9.26 10.24
CA SER A 892 -22.79 -9.81 11.58
C SER A 892 -22.69 -8.68 12.61
N LYS A 893 -22.91 -9.01 13.89
CA LYS A 893 -22.78 -8.07 15.01
C LYS A 893 -21.78 -8.62 16.02
N PRO A 894 -20.89 -7.78 16.58
CA PRO A 894 -20.03 -8.22 17.68
C PRO A 894 -20.86 -8.66 18.90
N ASP A 895 -20.62 -9.86 19.40
CA ASP A 895 -21.23 -10.35 20.63
C ASP A 895 -20.42 -9.91 21.87
N TRP A 896 -20.69 -8.69 22.34
CA TRP A 896 -20.06 -8.10 23.52
C TRP A 896 -20.33 -8.85 24.84
N LYS A 897 -21.28 -9.79 24.88
CA LYS A 897 -21.56 -10.57 26.09
C LYS A 897 -20.68 -11.81 26.20
N ARG A 898 -19.97 -12.16 25.13
CA ARG A 898 -19.13 -13.35 25.06
C ARG A 898 -17.85 -13.16 25.86
N SER A 899 -17.50 -14.16 26.66
CA SER A 899 -16.16 -14.29 27.24
C SER A 899 -15.24 -14.97 26.24
N PHE A 900 -14.07 -14.37 25.99
CA PHE A 900 -13.04 -14.93 25.12
C PHE A 900 -11.94 -15.58 25.95
N ASN A 901 -11.50 -16.77 25.54
CA ASN A 901 -10.43 -17.50 26.23
C ASN A 901 -9.14 -16.67 26.29
N CYS A 902 -8.80 -15.97 25.21
CA CYS A 902 -7.64 -15.10 25.13
C CYS A 902 -7.66 -13.90 26.09
N LEU A 903 -8.83 -13.50 26.60
CA LEU A 903 -8.97 -12.44 27.60
C LEU A 903 -9.07 -12.98 29.03
N SER A 904 -9.37 -14.27 29.18
CA SER A 904 -9.58 -14.92 30.48
C SER A 904 -8.32 -15.65 30.97
N GLU A 905 -7.49 -16.12 30.04
CA GLU A 905 -6.26 -16.85 30.31
C GLU A 905 -5.08 -16.20 29.56
N SER A 906 -4.06 -15.78 30.31
CA SER A 906 -2.84 -15.20 29.72
C SER A 906 -2.12 -16.23 28.85
N ASN A 907 -1.74 -15.81 27.65
CA ASN A 907 -1.07 -16.62 26.64
C ASN A 907 -1.84 -17.90 26.26
N TYR A 908 -3.17 -17.89 26.35
CA TYR A 908 -4.04 -19.03 26.00
C TYR A 908 -3.64 -19.72 24.69
N LEU A 909 -3.54 -18.96 23.59
CA LEU A 909 -3.23 -19.54 22.28
C LEU A 909 -1.79 -20.05 22.21
N LEU A 910 -0.84 -19.33 22.81
CA LEU A 910 0.57 -19.74 22.88
C LEU A 910 0.69 -21.08 23.62
N ASN A 911 0.06 -21.19 24.79
CA ASN A 911 0.01 -22.40 25.59
C ASN A 911 -0.60 -23.54 24.77
N LYS A 912 -1.75 -23.30 24.13
CA LYS A 912 -2.42 -24.29 23.28
C LYS A 912 -1.49 -24.80 22.17
N ARG A 913 -0.88 -23.92 21.38
CA ARG A 913 -0.02 -24.30 20.25
C ARG A 913 1.24 -25.04 20.70
N SER A 914 1.82 -24.65 21.83
CA SER A 914 3.02 -25.29 22.39
C SER A 914 2.77 -26.75 22.82
N HIS A 915 1.54 -27.10 23.20
CA HIS A 915 1.19 -28.47 23.62
C HIS A 915 0.68 -29.37 22.48
N GLN A 916 0.41 -28.82 21.28
CA GLN A 916 -0.18 -29.57 20.18
C GLN A 916 0.81 -30.43 19.38
N GLY A 917 2.12 -30.28 19.63
CA GLY A 917 3.15 -31.03 18.89
C GLY A 917 3.14 -30.74 17.38
N LEU A 918 2.81 -29.50 16.99
CA LEU A 918 2.77 -29.08 15.59
C LEU A 918 4.17 -29.17 14.95
N SER A 919 4.21 -29.50 13.66
CA SER A 919 5.46 -29.55 12.91
C SER A 919 6.13 -28.17 12.86
N ILE A 920 7.45 -28.16 13.09
CA ILE A 920 8.26 -26.95 13.00
C ILE A 920 8.42 -26.56 11.53
N ALA A 921 8.15 -25.30 11.21
CA ALA A 921 8.31 -24.74 9.88
C ALA A 921 9.49 -23.75 9.85
N THR A 922 10.72 -24.28 9.83
CA THR A 922 11.92 -23.47 9.59
C THR A 922 11.99 -23.05 8.12
N ASP A 923 12.47 -21.83 7.90
CA ASP A 923 12.87 -21.35 6.57
C ASP A 923 14.20 -22.03 6.19
N ARG A 924 14.14 -23.29 5.75
CA ARG A 924 15.28 -23.98 5.14
C ARG A 924 15.10 -23.96 3.62
N ASN A 925 16.17 -23.59 2.92
CA ASN A 925 16.27 -23.61 1.46
C ASN A 925 16.12 -25.01 0.89
#